data_AF-A0A5J5IRZ4-F1
#
_entry.id   AF-A0A5J5IRZ4-F1
#
_cell.length_a   1.000
_cell.length_b   1.000
_cell.length_c   1.000
_cell.angle_alpha   90.00
_cell.angle_beta   90.00
_cell.angle_gamma   90.00
#
_symmetry.space_group_name_H-M   'P 1'
#
loop_
_entity.id
_entity.type
_entity.pdbx_description
1 polymer ?
#
loop_
_entity_poly.entity_id
_entity_poly.type
_entity_poly.pdbx_seq_one_letter_code
_entity_poly.pdbx_strand_id
1 'polypeptide(L)'
;MSLSFAESTAVPLAADERRRLEADRESLESATWHRLWELPQFVLSADSNAWPKGREPGEALSFSQIVIAEVGEGLTSDLIASGHLTQNFALLSAHVDVQFLGIEAQNFIQNSIEHPGRTPLAPVSEGAIGEVLEDRTPLVLERSGMVNIHVLNYLLVHAPQESRRVIAQLRGWTNDDEAFIRDFFSRYGNQTNNAALGDAIAYLASLTSEVIRSIINDQSLSDDRKASLFEAALAGSQSEQFSRSVAGDEGVRLYAQQNHHRFGSLRRDTPESTTAASRLVMLKTAIDDLEPLSVSVRDLFVEQGLFAMTVANLSVIVGREESTWVSLEKLKTSPTAYNSTLPRIGEYLELLEAQETGDETPSAETPMELAEILEDLLEELGEGEELQLRAVAQNALPSIRVLDIMQNAEIVQEVLLLEHRAEVSTSNLLSRFSASGAVTEGIATALHDVPRLKISDDTDLSAFVSSVLLATATFPDLLTDDVLSDLVDQLQEYFEIPADTWLKATPPVAVRLINEEWGELDELRATADTAIDWSVREALLVKRPAPNASEIGELVSPNDVTAFLKSEAIDVNVRAYVGDYLSSLLTSTQAKQNANAIATFFNERSISLGLNEIHALAVAGASRASLIALLNTTEAQDAFAADPAATLRILGGKYAAIVDMAFVSPKFTPTAEHHSFLSTLEKLGIVRRLSTKADGMLRIRRVK
;
A
#
# COMPACT_ATOMS: atom_id res chain seq x y z
N MET A 1 30.13 -1.68 -55.63
CA MET A 1 31.51 -1.25 -55.34
C MET A 1 31.44 0.14 -54.75
N SER A 2 31.59 0.23 -53.43
CA SER A 2 31.68 1.48 -52.68
C SER A 2 33.03 2.13 -52.87
N LEU A 3 33.06 3.44 -53.10
CA LEU A 3 34.23 4.26 -52.84
C LEU A 3 33.87 5.22 -51.71
N SER A 4 34.45 4.92 -50.57
CA SER A 4 34.50 5.73 -49.36
C SER A 4 35.43 6.94 -49.58
N PHE A 5 34.88 8.12 -49.36
CA PHE A 5 35.58 9.34 -48.96
C PHE A 5 34.61 9.97 -47.93
N ALA A 6 34.97 10.34 -46.70
CA ALA A 6 36.26 10.58 -46.10
C ALA A 6 36.11 10.42 -44.58
N GLU A 7 37.04 9.71 -43.94
CA GLU A 7 37.42 10.01 -42.56
C GLU A 7 38.70 10.85 -42.61
N SER A 8 38.65 12.03 -41.98
CA SER A 8 39.70 12.54 -41.09
C SER A 8 39.33 13.97 -40.66
N THR A 9 38.61 14.04 -39.54
CA THR A 9 38.77 15.05 -38.49
C THR A 9 38.97 16.50 -38.93
N ALA A 10 37.87 17.21 -39.18
CA ALA A 10 37.84 18.61 -38.77
C ALA A 10 37.86 18.62 -37.24
N VAL A 11 38.97 19.03 -36.65
CA VAL A 11 39.07 19.37 -35.22
C VAL A 11 37.82 20.19 -34.88
N PRO A 12 37.07 19.88 -33.80
CA PRO A 12 35.93 20.70 -33.42
C PRO A 12 36.44 22.11 -33.15
N LEU A 13 36.14 23.04 -34.07
CA LEU A 13 36.44 24.45 -33.93
C LEU A 13 35.91 24.90 -32.58
N ALA A 14 36.73 25.58 -31.78
CA ALA A 14 36.31 26.09 -30.47
C ALA A 14 35.04 26.94 -30.64
N ALA A 15 34.13 26.90 -29.67
CA ALA A 15 32.83 27.59 -29.80
C ALA A 15 32.97 29.08 -30.15
N ASP A 16 34.03 29.73 -29.65
CA ASP A 16 34.33 31.13 -29.96
C ASP A 16 34.86 31.34 -31.39
N GLU A 17 35.59 30.36 -31.93
CA GLU A 17 36.06 30.36 -33.31
C GLU A 17 34.90 30.13 -34.28
N ARG A 18 33.96 29.24 -33.94
CA ARG A 18 32.72 29.04 -34.70
C ARG A 18 31.83 30.27 -34.71
N ARG A 19 31.61 30.91 -33.55
CA ARG A 19 30.86 32.18 -33.49
C ARG A 19 31.53 33.27 -34.32
N ARG A 20 32.85 33.35 -34.30
CA ARG A 20 33.60 34.31 -35.11
C ARG A 20 33.45 34.02 -36.60
N LEU A 21 33.54 32.76 -37.03
CA LEU A 21 33.33 32.36 -38.42
C LEU A 21 31.89 32.57 -38.89
N GLU A 22 30.89 32.32 -38.04
CA GLU A 22 29.49 32.61 -38.34
C GLU A 22 29.24 34.12 -38.46
N ALA A 23 29.83 34.94 -37.58
CA ALA A 23 29.76 36.39 -37.66
C ALA A 23 30.52 36.95 -38.88
N ASP A 24 31.69 36.41 -39.20
CA ASP A 24 32.47 36.79 -40.39
C ASP A 24 31.73 36.39 -41.67
N ARG A 25 31.07 35.21 -41.69
CA ARG A 25 30.22 34.77 -42.80
C ARG A 25 29.00 35.67 -42.96
N GLU A 26 28.29 35.99 -41.88
CA GLU A 26 27.13 36.89 -41.91
C GLU A 26 27.54 38.30 -42.36
N SER A 27 28.70 38.78 -41.90
CA SER A 27 29.29 40.05 -42.33
C SER A 27 29.60 40.05 -43.83
N LEU A 28 30.15 38.96 -44.38
CA LEU A 28 30.43 38.82 -45.81
C LEU A 28 29.16 38.63 -46.66
N GLU A 29 28.19 37.85 -46.20
CA GLU A 29 26.91 37.62 -46.89
C GLU A 29 26.06 38.89 -46.96
N SER A 30 26.22 39.81 -45.99
CA SER A 30 25.52 41.10 -45.94
C SER A 30 26.32 42.28 -46.48
N ALA A 31 27.58 42.08 -46.88
CA ALA A 31 28.46 43.18 -47.25
C ALA A 31 28.14 43.76 -48.63
N THR A 32 27.88 45.07 -48.68
CA THR A 32 27.89 45.84 -49.93
C THR A 32 29.32 46.03 -50.43
N TRP A 33 29.52 46.42 -51.70
CA TRP A 33 30.86 46.75 -52.21
C TRP A 33 31.59 47.82 -51.38
N HIS A 34 30.86 48.81 -50.86
CA HIS A 34 31.40 49.78 -49.92
C HIS A 34 31.83 49.13 -48.60
N ARG A 35 31.02 48.24 -48.05
CA ARG A 35 31.37 47.50 -46.82
C ARG A 35 32.59 46.61 -47.03
N LEU A 36 32.68 45.89 -48.15
CA LEU A 36 33.83 45.06 -48.52
C LEU A 36 35.10 45.91 -48.72
N TRP A 37 34.96 47.14 -49.23
CA TRP A 37 36.05 48.09 -49.37
C TRP A 37 36.67 48.46 -48.02
N GLU A 38 35.85 48.58 -46.97
CA GLU A 38 36.27 48.93 -45.60
C GLU A 38 36.84 47.74 -44.79
N LEU A 39 36.76 46.51 -45.31
CA LEU A 39 37.16 45.29 -44.59
C LEU A 39 38.38 44.62 -45.23
N PRO A 40 39.61 45.17 -45.05
CA PRO A 40 40.82 44.65 -45.69
C PRO A 40 41.26 43.28 -45.17
N GLN A 41 40.71 42.82 -44.03
CA GLN A 41 41.00 41.51 -43.47
C GLN A 41 40.42 40.35 -44.31
N PHE A 42 39.42 40.61 -45.15
CA PHE A 42 38.86 39.61 -46.06
C PHE A 42 39.57 39.70 -47.41
N VAL A 43 40.40 38.68 -47.68
CA VAL A 43 41.21 38.59 -48.90
C VAL A 43 40.78 37.39 -49.74
N LEU A 44 40.74 37.56 -51.05
CA LEU A 44 40.53 36.47 -51.99
C LEU A 44 41.89 35.83 -52.29
N SER A 45 42.03 34.54 -51.97
CA SER A 45 43.26 33.78 -52.22
C SER A 45 43.66 33.80 -53.70
N ALA A 46 44.96 33.79 -53.98
CA ALA A 46 45.52 33.70 -55.34
C ALA A 46 45.04 32.44 -56.07
N ASP A 47 44.91 31.32 -55.34
CA ASP A 47 44.47 30.02 -55.89
C ASP A 47 42.94 29.89 -56.00
N SER A 48 42.18 30.98 -55.83
CA SER A 48 40.71 30.93 -55.85
C SER A 48 40.15 30.73 -57.25
N ASN A 49 39.22 29.79 -57.37
CA ASN A 49 38.44 29.54 -58.59
C ASN A 49 37.59 30.74 -59.03
N ALA A 50 37.45 31.76 -58.17
CA ALA A 50 36.73 32.99 -58.46
C ALA A 50 37.50 33.93 -59.40
N TRP A 51 38.80 33.73 -59.59
CA TRP A 51 39.59 34.51 -60.55
C TRP A 51 39.27 34.13 -61.99
N PRO A 52 39.11 35.10 -62.91
CA PRO A 52 39.01 34.80 -64.34
C PRO A 52 40.29 34.15 -64.85
N LYS A 53 40.17 33.13 -65.70
CA LYS A 53 41.32 32.43 -66.30
C LYS A 53 42.32 33.41 -66.92
N GLY A 54 43.58 33.35 -66.47
CA GLY A 54 44.67 34.21 -66.95
C GLY A 54 44.80 35.56 -66.25
N ARG A 55 44.04 35.81 -65.18
CA ARG A 55 44.12 36.99 -64.31
C ARG A 55 44.33 36.66 -62.83
N GLU A 56 44.89 35.49 -62.55
CA GLU A 56 45.23 35.07 -61.19
C GLU A 56 46.38 35.95 -60.65
N PRO A 57 46.19 36.69 -59.56
CA PRO A 57 47.27 37.47 -58.95
C PRO A 57 48.28 36.55 -58.25
N GLY A 58 49.52 37.02 -58.09
CA GLY A 58 50.55 36.27 -57.37
C GLY A 58 50.36 36.21 -55.85
N GLU A 59 49.44 37.00 -55.29
CA GLU A 59 49.17 37.13 -53.85
C GLU A 59 47.67 37.28 -53.58
N ALA A 60 47.24 37.02 -52.34
CA ALA A 60 45.85 37.22 -51.93
C ALA A 60 45.53 38.72 -51.84
N LEU A 61 44.45 39.15 -52.50
CA LEU A 61 44.06 40.56 -52.60
C LEU A 61 42.76 40.85 -51.85
N SER A 62 42.70 41.98 -51.15
CA SER A 62 41.45 42.50 -50.57
C SER A 62 40.57 43.15 -51.63
N PHE A 63 39.25 43.27 -51.38
CA PHE A 63 38.32 43.83 -52.37
C PHE A 63 38.76 45.20 -52.92
N SER A 64 39.27 46.10 -52.07
CA SER A 64 39.79 47.40 -52.51
C SER A 64 40.99 47.28 -53.45
N GLN A 65 41.92 46.35 -53.19
CA GLN A 65 43.06 46.09 -54.07
C GLN A 65 42.61 45.49 -55.41
N ILE A 66 41.59 44.62 -55.40
CA ILE A 66 41.02 44.03 -56.62
C ILE A 66 40.40 45.13 -57.48
N VAL A 67 39.58 46.00 -56.89
CA VAL A 67 38.93 47.10 -57.63
C VAL A 67 39.97 48.08 -58.18
N ILE A 68 41.00 48.44 -57.41
CA ILE A 68 42.08 49.31 -57.89
C ILE A 68 42.87 48.64 -59.03
N ALA A 69 43.14 47.35 -58.95
CA ALA A 69 43.84 46.62 -60.00
C ALA A 69 43.03 46.51 -61.31
N GLU A 70 41.72 46.32 -61.20
CA GLU A 70 40.83 46.09 -62.36
C GLU A 70 40.30 47.39 -62.99
N VAL A 71 39.98 48.39 -62.17
CA VAL A 71 39.32 49.64 -62.60
C VAL A 71 40.30 50.82 -62.64
N GLY A 72 41.43 50.70 -61.95
CA GLY A 72 42.42 51.77 -61.78
C GLY A 72 42.07 52.73 -60.64
N GLU A 73 43.08 53.48 -60.17
CA GLU A 73 42.86 54.59 -59.24
C GLU A 73 42.13 55.75 -59.95
N GLY A 74 40.98 56.17 -59.43
CA GLY A 74 40.24 57.32 -59.95
C GLY A 74 38.78 57.37 -59.55
N LEU A 75 38.00 58.18 -60.28
CA LEU A 75 36.59 58.48 -59.91
C LEU A 75 35.74 57.22 -59.71
N THR A 76 35.91 56.17 -60.53
CA THR A 76 35.12 54.93 -60.41
C THR A 76 35.46 54.17 -59.13
N SER A 77 36.74 54.07 -58.76
CA SER A 77 37.13 53.46 -57.48
C SER A 77 36.64 54.29 -56.30
N ASP A 78 36.69 55.63 -56.40
CA ASP A 78 36.20 56.53 -55.36
C ASP A 78 34.68 56.44 -55.17
N LEU A 79 33.92 56.26 -56.26
CA LEU A 79 32.47 56.06 -56.22
C LEU A 79 32.08 54.70 -55.63
N ILE A 80 32.87 53.64 -55.86
CA ILE A 80 32.69 52.34 -55.18
C ILE A 80 33.04 52.47 -53.70
N ALA A 81 34.17 53.12 -53.39
CA ALA A 81 34.64 53.36 -52.04
C ALA A 81 33.67 54.21 -51.21
N SER A 82 32.93 55.13 -51.83
CA SER A 82 31.89 55.95 -51.18
C SER A 82 30.49 55.34 -51.24
N GLY A 83 30.33 54.13 -51.81
CA GLY A 83 29.07 53.42 -51.89
C GLY A 83 28.06 53.96 -52.91
N HIS A 84 28.47 54.87 -53.78
CA HIS A 84 27.65 55.39 -54.87
C HIS A 84 27.56 54.45 -56.08
N LEU A 85 28.58 53.61 -56.29
CA LEU A 85 28.56 52.49 -57.24
C LEU A 85 28.45 51.17 -56.48
N THR A 86 27.38 50.42 -56.73
CA THR A 86 27.11 49.12 -56.09
C THR A 86 27.03 48.00 -57.13
N GLN A 87 26.98 46.75 -56.67
CA GLN A 87 26.76 45.57 -57.53
C GLN A 87 25.52 45.67 -58.43
N ASN A 88 24.55 46.50 -58.02
CA ASN A 88 23.30 46.72 -58.75
C ASN A 88 23.38 47.89 -59.74
N PHE A 89 24.53 48.55 -59.90
CA PHE A 89 24.65 49.70 -60.81
C PHE A 89 24.29 49.32 -62.25
N ALA A 90 24.70 48.15 -62.73
CA ALA A 90 24.33 47.64 -64.05
C ALA A 90 22.82 47.34 -64.15
N LEU A 91 22.21 46.82 -63.08
CA LEU A 91 20.76 46.61 -62.97
C LEU A 91 19.97 47.92 -63.05
N LEU A 92 20.49 49.00 -62.44
CA LEU A 92 19.87 50.33 -62.44
C LEU A 92 20.11 51.12 -63.75
N SER A 93 21.10 50.73 -64.55
CA SER A 93 21.51 51.45 -65.77
C SER A 93 21.23 50.69 -67.08
N ALA A 94 20.90 49.40 -67.02
CA ALA A 94 20.52 48.62 -68.19
C ALA A 94 19.04 48.82 -68.54
N HIS A 95 18.78 49.40 -69.71
CA HIS A 95 17.48 49.29 -70.38
C HIS A 95 17.29 47.84 -70.88
N VAL A 96 16.42 47.11 -70.17
CA VAL A 96 15.47 46.06 -70.60
C VAL A 96 15.89 45.11 -71.73
N ASP A 97 15.96 43.82 -71.42
CA ASP A 97 15.19 42.77 -72.12
C ASP A 97 15.22 41.45 -71.32
N VAL A 98 14.12 40.69 -71.40
CA VAL A 98 13.80 39.36 -70.80
C VAL A 98 12.83 39.41 -69.59
N GLN A 99 11.63 38.86 -69.83
CA GLN A 99 10.51 38.49 -68.95
C GLN A 99 10.27 39.35 -67.69
N PHE A 100 9.24 40.20 -67.78
CA PHE A 100 8.81 41.09 -66.71
C PHE A 100 8.49 40.33 -65.41
N LEU A 101 9.39 40.43 -64.43
CA LEU A 101 8.97 40.47 -63.02
C LEU A 101 8.09 41.71 -62.84
N GLY A 102 6.90 41.52 -62.27
CA GLY A 102 6.02 42.61 -61.88
C GLY A 102 6.70 43.55 -60.88
N ILE A 103 6.23 44.80 -60.85
CA ILE A 103 6.79 45.85 -59.97
C ILE A 103 6.81 45.40 -58.50
N GLU A 104 5.80 44.65 -58.06
CA GLU A 104 5.73 44.10 -56.71
C GLU A 104 6.80 43.02 -56.46
N ALA A 105 7.01 42.10 -57.40
CA ALA A 105 8.05 41.08 -57.33
C ALA A 105 9.46 41.70 -57.32
N GLN A 106 9.70 42.72 -58.16
CA GLN A 106 10.95 43.50 -58.16
C GLN A 106 11.18 44.22 -56.82
N ASN A 107 10.13 44.84 -56.27
CA ASN A 107 10.21 45.52 -54.97
C ASN A 107 10.47 44.52 -53.83
N PHE A 108 9.89 43.33 -53.88
CA PHE A 108 10.15 42.28 -52.90
C PHE A 108 11.59 41.75 -53.01
N ILE A 109 12.09 41.50 -54.22
CA ILE A 109 13.49 41.12 -54.44
C ILE A 109 14.41 42.19 -53.87
N GLN A 110 14.20 43.45 -54.27
CA GLN A 110 15.06 44.55 -53.85
C GLN A 110 15.02 44.73 -52.34
N ASN A 111 13.85 44.83 -51.73
CA ASN A 111 13.72 45.25 -50.32
C ASN A 111 13.81 44.11 -49.31
N SER A 112 13.45 42.89 -49.69
CA SER A 112 13.41 41.74 -48.78
C SER A 112 14.49 40.71 -49.07
N ILE A 113 14.83 40.42 -50.33
CA ILE A 113 15.79 39.36 -50.69
C ILE A 113 17.23 39.87 -50.81
N GLU A 114 17.44 41.07 -51.34
CA GLU A 114 18.76 41.67 -51.56
C GLU A 114 19.28 42.47 -50.36
N HIS A 115 18.41 42.87 -49.44
CA HIS A 115 18.83 43.50 -48.19
C HIS A 115 19.11 42.45 -47.11
N PRO A 116 20.15 42.65 -46.29
CA PRO A 116 20.44 41.74 -45.19
C PRO A 116 19.39 41.85 -44.09
N GLY A 117 18.89 40.70 -43.66
CA GLY A 117 17.96 40.58 -42.53
C GLY A 117 16.62 39.93 -42.92
N ARG A 118 15.87 39.51 -41.91
CA ARG A 118 14.54 38.91 -42.09
C ARG A 118 13.49 40.01 -42.11
N THR A 119 12.56 39.93 -43.07
CA THR A 119 11.41 40.84 -43.15
C THR A 119 10.11 40.03 -43.11
N PRO A 120 9.76 39.46 -41.94
CA PRO A 120 8.73 38.42 -41.81
C PRO A 120 7.33 38.87 -42.23
N LEU A 121 7.04 40.16 -42.13
CA LEU A 121 5.73 40.77 -42.40
C LEU A 121 5.72 41.65 -43.66
N ALA A 122 6.79 41.67 -44.46
CA ALA A 122 6.83 42.48 -45.68
C ALA A 122 5.69 42.03 -46.63
N PRO A 123 4.82 42.94 -47.08
CA PRO A 123 3.68 42.58 -47.90
C PRO A 123 4.16 42.12 -49.28
N VAL A 124 3.65 40.97 -49.71
CA VAL A 124 3.88 40.43 -51.05
C VAL A 124 2.68 39.58 -51.47
N SER A 125 2.18 39.78 -52.68
CA SER A 125 1.07 39.02 -53.25
C SER A 125 1.51 37.64 -53.72
N GLU A 126 0.55 36.69 -53.77
CA GLU A 126 0.80 35.33 -54.26
C GLU A 126 1.34 35.32 -55.70
N GLY A 127 0.83 36.22 -56.57
CA GLY A 127 1.32 36.37 -57.93
C GLY A 127 2.79 36.81 -57.98
N ALA A 128 3.16 37.80 -57.16
CA ALA A 128 4.54 38.26 -57.07
C ALA A 128 5.48 37.17 -56.53
N ILE A 129 5.05 36.35 -55.57
CA ILE A 129 5.84 35.22 -55.07
C ILE A 129 6.06 34.20 -56.18
N GLY A 130 5.03 33.87 -56.96
CA GLY A 130 5.13 32.97 -58.11
C GLY A 130 6.16 33.44 -59.13
N GLU A 131 6.11 34.71 -59.52
CA GLU A 131 7.08 35.32 -60.45
C GLU A 131 8.52 35.26 -59.93
N VAL A 132 8.74 35.51 -58.62
CA VAL A 132 10.09 35.42 -58.01
C VAL A 132 10.63 34.00 -58.05
N LEU A 133 9.78 32.99 -57.83
CA LEU A 133 10.18 31.58 -57.85
C LEU A 133 10.37 31.03 -59.26
N GLU A 134 9.71 31.59 -60.28
CA GLU A 134 9.93 31.26 -61.68
C GLU A 134 11.24 31.89 -62.23
N ASP A 135 11.56 33.11 -61.81
CA ASP A 135 12.79 33.82 -62.23
C ASP A 135 14.06 33.28 -61.56
N ARG A 136 13.98 32.85 -60.30
CA ARG A 136 15.15 32.51 -59.49
C ARG A 136 15.28 31.00 -59.26
N THR A 137 16.51 30.58 -58.97
CA THR A 137 16.78 29.19 -58.60
C THR A 137 16.12 28.85 -57.26
N PRO A 138 15.74 27.58 -57.02
CA PRO A 138 15.12 27.15 -55.75
C PRO A 138 15.95 27.48 -54.50
N LEU A 139 17.26 27.71 -54.64
CA LEU A 139 18.16 28.16 -53.57
C LEU A 139 17.81 29.55 -53.03
N VAL A 140 17.00 30.34 -53.75
CA VAL A 140 16.52 31.64 -53.25
C VAL A 140 15.73 31.48 -51.95
N LEU A 141 15.05 30.34 -51.75
CA LEU A 141 14.29 30.00 -50.55
C LEU A 141 15.15 29.82 -49.29
N GLU A 142 16.46 29.67 -49.45
CA GLU A 142 17.42 29.56 -48.34
C GLU A 142 17.95 30.92 -47.88
N ARG A 143 17.56 32.03 -48.55
CA ARG A 143 17.91 33.38 -48.12
C ARG A 143 17.04 33.85 -46.95
N SER A 144 17.62 34.66 -46.08
CA SER A 144 16.95 35.23 -44.91
C SER A 144 15.71 36.07 -45.25
N GLY A 145 15.74 36.75 -46.40
CA GLY A 145 14.59 37.49 -46.96
C GLY A 145 13.35 36.65 -47.25
N MET A 146 13.52 35.33 -47.45
CA MET A 146 12.43 34.40 -47.72
C MET A 146 11.73 33.87 -46.46
N VAL A 147 12.26 34.20 -45.27
CA VAL A 147 11.54 33.99 -44.00
C VAL A 147 10.45 35.07 -43.89
N ASN A 148 9.36 34.86 -44.63
CA ASN A 148 8.20 35.74 -44.73
C ASN A 148 6.90 34.92 -44.68
N ILE A 149 5.92 35.38 -43.90
CA ILE A 149 4.69 34.60 -43.64
C ILE A 149 3.83 34.41 -44.89
N HIS A 150 3.86 35.36 -45.83
CA HIS A 150 3.14 35.29 -47.11
C HIS A 150 3.81 34.27 -48.03
N VAL A 151 5.14 34.26 -48.08
CA VAL A 151 5.93 33.24 -48.81
C VAL A 151 5.67 31.86 -48.25
N LEU A 152 5.69 31.69 -46.92
CA LEU A 152 5.40 30.41 -46.29
C LEU A 152 3.98 29.92 -46.62
N ASN A 153 2.96 30.79 -46.52
CA ASN A 153 1.58 30.43 -46.89
C ASN A 153 1.49 29.98 -48.35
N TYR A 154 2.08 30.74 -49.28
CA TYR A 154 2.11 30.40 -50.70
C TYR A 154 2.76 29.03 -50.94
N LEU A 155 3.90 28.75 -50.31
CA LEU A 155 4.57 27.46 -50.43
C LEU A 155 3.73 26.33 -49.85
N LEU A 156 3.04 26.51 -48.72
CA LEU A 156 2.17 25.48 -48.16
C LEU A 156 0.97 25.16 -49.05
N VAL A 157 0.51 26.10 -49.88
CA VAL A 157 -0.60 25.90 -50.82
C VAL A 157 -0.12 25.30 -52.14
N HIS A 158 0.98 25.81 -52.71
CA HIS A 158 1.39 25.48 -54.08
C HIS A 158 2.59 24.52 -54.18
N ALA A 159 3.49 24.53 -53.19
CA ALA A 159 4.71 23.71 -53.20
C ALA A 159 5.11 23.24 -51.78
N PRO A 160 4.32 22.37 -51.11
CA PRO A 160 4.50 22.06 -49.69
C PRO A 160 5.89 21.54 -49.32
N GLN A 161 6.53 20.79 -50.22
CA GLN A 161 7.89 20.26 -49.98
C GLN A 161 8.96 21.36 -49.94
N GLU A 162 8.80 22.41 -50.74
CA GLU A 162 9.76 23.53 -50.80
C GLU A 162 9.64 24.44 -49.57
N SER A 163 8.49 24.45 -48.87
CA SER A 163 8.30 25.16 -47.60
C SER A 163 9.35 24.76 -46.53
N ARG A 164 9.84 23.51 -46.59
CA ARG A 164 10.87 23.00 -45.68
C ARG A 164 12.18 23.78 -45.74
N ARG A 165 12.52 24.41 -46.88
CA ARG A 165 13.73 25.24 -47.01
C ARG A 165 13.62 26.51 -46.17
N VAL A 166 12.45 27.14 -46.15
CA VAL A 166 12.17 28.32 -45.32
C VAL A 166 12.12 27.92 -43.85
N ILE A 167 11.42 26.83 -43.52
CA ILE A 167 11.30 26.32 -42.15
C ILE A 167 12.66 25.89 -41.58
N ALA A 168 13.56 25.34 -42.40
CA ALA A 168 14.90 24.94 -41.96
C ALA A 168 15.72 26.10 -41.39
N GLN A 169 15.44 27.34 -41.80
CA GLN A 169 16.09 28.53 -41.28
C GLN A 169 15.67 28.86 -39.83
N LEU A 170 14.58 28.27 -39.33
CA LEU A 170 14.07 28.46 -37.95
C LEU A 170 14.70 27.50 -36.94
N ARG A 171 15.70 26.70 -37.34
CA ARG A 171 16.37 25.71 -36.47
C ARG A 171 16.97 26.32 -35.19
N GLY A 172 17.38 27.59 -35.23
CA GLY A 172 17.96 28.29 -34.08
C GLY A 172 16.96 28.63 -32.97
N TRP A 173 15.66 28.65 -33.28
CA TRP A 173 14.55 28.95 -32.37
C TRP A 173 14.79 30.18 -31.45
N THR A 174 15.01 31.33 -32.08
CA THR A 174 15.12 32.64 -31.43
C THR A 174 13.75 33.26 -31.15
N ASN A 175 13.70 34.34 -30.36
CA ASN A 175 12.45 35.08 -30.12
C ASN A 175 11.80 35.59 -31.43
N ASP A 176 12.60 35.90 -32.44
CA ASP A 176 12.12 36.32 -33.76
C ASP A 176 11.52 35.15 -34.55
N ASP A 177 12.06 33.93 -34.38
CA ASP A 177 11.50 32.70 -34.96
C ASP A 177 10.14 32.36 -34.33
N GLU A 178 10.03 32.47 -33.01
CA GLU A 178 8.76 32.28 -32.31
C GLU A 178 7.72 33.33 -32.72
N ALA A 179 8.14 34.60 -32.83
CA ALA A 179 7.28 35.69 -33.31
C ALA A 179 6.80 35.45 -34.75
N PHE A 180 7.69 34.98 -35.64
CA PHE A 180 7.34 34.62 -37.01
C PHE A 180 6.25 33.55 -37.06
N ILE A 181 6.39 32.47 -36.29
CA ILE A 181 5.40 31.38 -36.25
C ILE A 181 4.06 31.87 -35.67
N ARG A 182 4.09 32.64 -34.58
CA ARG A 182 2.88 33.24 -34.00
C ARG A 182 2.16 34.17 -34.98
N ASP A 183 2.90 35.02 -35.70
CA ASP A 183 2.32 35.92 -36.69
C ASP A 183 1.74 35.15 -37.88
N PHE A 184 2.38 34.05 -38.29
CA PHE A 184 1.86 33.13 -39.28
C PHE A 184 0.55 32.47 -38.81
N PHE A 185 0.51 31.93 -37.58
CA PHE A 185 -0.70 31.33 -37.01
C PHE A 185 -1.86 32.32 -36.94
N SER A 186 -1.58 33.55 -36.50
CA SER A 186 -2.56 34.63 -36.39
C SER A 186 -3.23 34.98 -37.72
N ARG A 187 -2.46 35.02 -38.82
CA ARG A 187 -3.01 35.37 -40.14
C ARG A 187 -3.54 34.19 -40.94
N TYR A 188 -2.82 33.06 -40.94
CA TYR A 188 -3.02 31.95 -41.88
C TYR A 188 -3.33 30.61 -41.21
N GLY A 189 -3.06 30.45 -39.91
CA GLY A 189 -3.10 29.16 -39.22
C GLY A 189 -4.43 28.40 -39.35
N ASN A 190 -5.56 29.12 -39.25
CA ASN A 190 -6.89 28.49 -39.38
C ASN A 190 -7.34 28.27 -40.84
N GLN A 191 -6.82 29.06 -41.80
CA GLN A 191 -7.23 29.04 -43.21
C GLN A 191 -6.42 28.04 -44.05
N THR A 192 -5.17 27.79 -43.65
CA THR A 192 -4.25 26.91 -44.37
C THR A 192 -4.71 25.44 -44.31
N ASN A 193 -4.43 24.70 -45.38
CA ASN A 193 -4.68 23.26 -45.44
C ASN A 193 -4.01 22.53 -44.26
N ASN A 194 -4.78 21.70 -43.55
CA ASN A 194 -4.31 21.06 -42.33
C ASN A 194 -3.17 20.06 -42.54
N ALA A 195 -3.20 19.30 -43.63
CA ALA A 195 -2.17 18.33 -43.92
C ALA A 195 -0.84 19.02 -44.25
N ALA A 196 -0.87 20.03 -45.13
CA ALA A 196 0.34 20.77 -45.49
C ALA A 196 0.96 21.51 -44.29
N LEU A 197 0.13 22.15 -43.47
CA LEU A 197 0.62 22.83 -42.26
C LEU A 197 1.11 21.83 -41.21
N GLY A 198 0.43 20.70 -41.04
CA GLY A 198 0.86 19.61 -40.14
C GLY A 198 2.23 19.07 -40.52
N ASP A 199 2.47 18.79 -41.81
CA ASP A 199 3.77 18.30 -42.31
C ASP A 199 4.89 19.32 -42.09
N ALA A 200 4.60 20.60 -42.27
CA ALA A 200 5.52 21.71 -42.01
C ALA A 200 5.88 21.82 -40.53
N ILE A 201 4.89 21.72 -39.64
CA ILE A 201 5.09 21.74 -38.19
C ILE A 201 5.82 20.49 -37.70
N ALA A 202 5.51 19.30 -38.23
CA ALA A 202 6.25 18.08 -37.92
C ALA A 202 7.73 18.22 -38.30
N TYR A 203 8.02 18.79 -39.48
CA TYR A 203 9.38 19.07 -39.89
C TYR A 203 10.07 20.09 -38.97
N LEU A 204 9.39 21.18 -38.60
CA LEU A 204 9.92 22.17 -37.66
C LEU A 204 10.21 21.54 -36.28
N ALA A 205 9.30 20.71 -35.77
CA ALA A 205 9.46 20.01 -34.50
C ALA A 205 10.64 19.02 -34.50
N SER A 206 11.02 18.49 -35.67
CA SER A 206 12.22 17.68 -35.85
C SER A 206 13.52 18.48 -35.72
N LEU A 207 13.46 19.80 -35.90
CA LEU A 207 14.58 20.73 -35.76
C LEU A 207 14.64 21.36 -34.37
N THR A 208 13.47 21.66 -33.80
CA THR A 208 13.31 22.28 -32.47
C THR A 208 11.97 21.90 -31.85
N SER A 209 11.99 21.23 -30.70
CA SER A 209 10.77 20.84 -29.98
C SER A 209 10.06 22.02 -29.30
N GLU A 210 10.69 23.20 -29.23
CA GLU A 210 10.10 24.40 -28.61
C GLU A 210 8.85 24.91 -29.33
N VAL A 211 8.67 24.56 -30.61
CA VAL A 211 7.45 24.88 -31.37
C VAL A 211 6.18 24.33 -30.69
N ILE A 212 6.29 23.24 -29.93
CA ILE A 212 5.18 22.65 -29.19
C ILE A 212 4.62 23.63 -28.16
N ARG A 213 5.49 24.34 -27.43
CA ARG A 213 5.08 25.38 -26.48
C ARG A 213 4.39 26.54 -27.17
N SER A 214 4.92 26.94 -28.32
CA SER A 214 4.34 28.03 -29.10
C SER A 214 2.92 27.70 -29.56
N ILE A 215 2.69 26.46 -30.04
CA ILE A 215 1.37 25.99 -30.48
C ILE A 215 0.35 26.02 -29.34
N ILE A 216 0.69 25.50 -28.14
CA ILE A 216 -0.26 25.44 -27.03
C ILE A 216 -0.66 26.84 -26.52
N ASN A 217 0.30 27.76 -26.52
CA ASN A 217 0.14 29.12 -25.98
C ASN A 217 -0.50 30.09 -26.99
N ASP A 218 -0.56 29.72 -28.27
CA ASP A 218 -1.16 30.56 -29.30
C ASP A 218 -2.68 30.62 -29.16
N GLN A 219 -3.23 31.82 -28.95
CA GLN A 219 -4.67 32.05 -28.78
C GLN A 219 -5.42 32.28 -30.12
N SER A 220 -4.69 32.43 -31.22
CA SER A 220 -5.27 32.66 -32.54
C SER A 220 -5.75 31.38 -33.23
N LEU A 221 -5.18 30.23 -32.85
CA LEU A 221 -5.58 28.92 -33.36
C LEU A 221 -6.88 28.45 -32.69
N SER A 222 -7.82 27.95 -33.50
CA SER A 222 -8.97 27.19 -32.99
C SER A 222 -8.51 25.92 -32.28
N ASP A 223 -9.28 25.43 -31.30
CA ASP A 223 -8.84 24.29 -30.49
C ASP A 223 -8.59 23.02 -31.31
N ASP A 224 -9.45 22.72 -32.30
CA ASP A 224 -9.27 21.56 -33.19
C ASP A 224 -7.98 21.69 -34.01
N ARG A 225 -7.68 22.91 -34.46
CA ARG A 225 -6.44 23.20 -35.20
C ARG A 225 -5.23 23.02 -34.29
N LYS A 226 -5.29 23.56 -33.08
CA LYS A 226 -4.24 23.46 -32.08
C LYS A 226 -3.95 22.01 -31.73
N ALA A 227 -4.98 21.20 -31.50
CA ALA A 227 -4.84 19.76 -31.24
C ALA A 227 -4.18 19.02 -32.41
N SER A 228 -4.59 19.31 -33.66
CA SER A 228 -4.00 18.66 -34.83
C SER A 228 -2.53 19.05 -35.07
N LEU A 229 -2.17 20.33 -34.87
CA LEU A 229 -0.79 20.78 -35.03
C LEU A 229 0.10 20.30 -33.89
N PHE A 230 -0.45 20.21 -32.67
CA PHE A 230 0.23 19.63 -31.52
C PHE A 230 0.58 18.16 -31.79
N GLU A 231 -0.38 17.36 -32.25
CA GLU A 231 -0.18 15.96 -32.61
C GLU A 231 0.89 15.80 -33.71
N ALA A 232 0.84 16.63 -34.76
CA ALA A 232 1.86 16.65 -35.80
C ALA A 232 3.25 17.02 -35.28
N ALA A 233 3.34 17.98 -34.36
CA ALA A 233 4.59 18.36 -33.71
C ALA A 233 5.16 17.23 -32.85
N LEU A 234 4.32 16.49 -32.13
CA LEU A 234 4.75 15.31 -31.36
C LEU A 234 5.31 14.22 -32.29
N ALA A 235 4.62 13.92 -33.39
CA ALA A 235 5.06 12.92 -34.37
C ALA A 235 6.40 13.29 -35.03
N GLY A 236 6.64 14.58 -35.29
CA GLY A 236 7.88 15.06 -35.88
C GLY A 236 9.07 15.22 -34.91
N SER A 237 8.82 15.22 -33.60
CA SER A 237 9.83 15.56 -32.59
C SER A 237 10.86 14.43 -32.38
N GLN A 238 12.14 14.81 -32.34
CA GLN A 238 13.24 13.91 -32.00
C GLN A 238 13.27 13.62 -30.49
N SER A 239 13.48 12.35 -30.13
CA SER A 239 13.36 11.88 -28.74
C SER A 239 14.28 12.62 -27.76
N GLU A 240 15.55 12.84 -28.14
CA GLU A 240 16.52 13.50 -27.26
C GLU A 240 16.21 14.96 -27.03
N GLN A 241 15.81 15.68 -28.08
CA GLN A 241 15.45 17.10 -27.99
C GLN A 241 14.19 17.27 -27.16
N PHE A 242 13.15 16.48 -27.45
CA PHE A 242 11.89 16.50 -26.72
C PHE A 242 12.08 16.20 -25.23
N SER A 243 12.89 15.19 -24.88
CA SER A 243 13.20 14.84 -23.49
C SER A 243 13.84 16.00 -22.73
N ARG A 244 14.81 16.69 -23.34
CA ARG A 244 15.55 17.78 -22.69
C ARG A 244 14.74 19.06 -22.55
N SER A 245 13.91 19.38 -23.53
CA SER A 245 13.28 20.70 -23.59
C SER A 245 11.80 20.72 -23.25
N VAL A 246 11.03 19.68 -23.57
CA VAL A 246 9.55 19.68 -23.48
C VAL A 246 9.01 18.68 -22.45
N ALA A 247 9.63 17.52 -22.27
CA ALA A 247 9.05 16.43 -21.46
C ALA A 247 8.78 16.80 -19.99
N GLY A 248 9.53 17.75 -19.42
CA GLY A 248 9.34 18.25 -18.05
C GLY A 248 8.37 19.44 -17.92
N ASP A 249 7.76 19.89 -19.02
CA ASP A 249 6.88 21.06 -19.03
C ASP A 249 5.44 20.71 -18.58
N GLU A 250 5.04 21.28 -17.45
CA GLU A 250 3.71 21.03 -16.88
C GLU A 250 2.56 21.59 -17.74
N GLY A 251 2.76 22.71 -18.42
CA GLY A 251 1.74 23.30 -19.29
C GLY A 251 1.47 22.43 -20.50
N VAL A 252 2.53 21.87 -21.10
CA VAL A 252 2.42 20.91 -22.21
C VAL A 252 1.75 19.62 -21.76
N ARG A 253 2.15 19.07 -20.61
CA ARG A 253 1.52 17.88 -20.03
C ARG A 253 0.03 18.10 -19.76
N LEU A 254 -0.35 19.22 -19.15
CA LEU A 254 -1.75 19.52 -18.84
C LEU A 254 -2.59 19.67 -20.12
N TYR A 255 -2.05 20.35 -21.14
CA TYR A 255 -2.72 20.48 -22.43
C TYR A 255 -2.95 19.10 -23.08
N ALA A 256 -1.93 18.23 -23.07
CA ALA A 256 -2.04 16.86 -23.55
C ALA A 256 -3.10 16.06 -22.76
N GLN A 257 -3.08 16.13 -21.43
CA GLN A 257 -4.06 15.48 -20.56
C GLN A 257 -5.49 15.93 -20.86
N GLN A 258 -5.72 17.22 -21.13
CA GLN A 258 -7.07 17.75 -21.39
C GLN A 258 -7.59 17.45 -22.80
N ASN A 259 -6.70 17.31 -23.80
CA ASN A 259 -7.08 17.26 -25.21
C ASN A 259 -6.80 15.93 -25.90
N HIS A 260 -6.30 14.91 -25.19
CA HIS A 260 -5.93 13.63 -25.80
C HIS A 260 -7.06 12.94 -26.58
N HIS A 261 -8.32 13.08 -26.15
CA HIS A 261 -9.50 12.58 -26.86
C HIS A 261 -9.67 13.14 -28.29
N ARG A 262 -9.06 14.31 -28.59
CA ARG A 262 -9.08 14.97 -29.90
C ARG A 262 -7.96 14.52 -30.84
N PHE A 263 -7.00 13.73 -30.36
CA PHE A 263 -5.85 13.28 -31.15
C PHE A 263 -6.25 12.13 -32.08
N GLY A 264 -6.66 12.49 -33.30
CA GLY A 264 -7.21 11.56 -34.27
C GLY A 264 -6.18 10.63 -34.91
N SER A 265 -4.88 10.97 -34.89
CA SER A 265 -3.83 10.09 -35.42
C SER A 265 -3.59 8.86 -34.55
N LEU A 266 -3.81 8.96 -33.23
CA LEU A 266 -3.65 7.83 -32.30
C LEU A 266 -4.58 6.64 -32.59
N ARG A 267 -5.64 6.87 -33.36
CA ARG A 267 -6.60 5.85 -33.79
C ARG A 267 -6.11 5.02 -34.99
N ARG A 268 -5.01 5.43 -35.61
CA ARG A 268 -4.41 4.75 -36.76
C ARG A 268 -3.14 4.05 -36.33
N ASP A 269 -2.84 2.94 -36.99
CA ASP A 269 -1.61 2.19 -36.77
C ASP A 269 -0.57 2.65 -37.80
N THR A 270 0.09 3.80 -37.53
CA THR A 270 1.13 4.36 -38.40
C THR A 270 2.38 4.70 -37.57
N PRO A 271 3.58 4.72 -38.17
CA PRO A 271 4.81 5.06 -37.44
C PRO A 271 4.74 6.44 -36.75
N GLU A 272 4.03 7.39 -37.37
CA GLU A 272 3.81 8.74 -36.84
C GLU A 272 2.95 8.71 -35.57
N SER A 273 1.90 7.87 -35.53
CA SER A 273 1.02 7.76 -34.36
C SER A 273 1.74 7.09 -33.18
N THR A 274 2.51 6.04 -33.43
CA THR A 274 3.38 5.41 -32.41
C THR A 274 4.42 6.38 -31.89
N THR A 275 5.01 7.22 -32.77
CA THR A 275 5.96 8.25 -32.36
C THR A 275 5.28 9.30 -31.48
N ALA A 276 4.11 9.82 -31.88
CA ALA A 276 3.36 10.77 -31.08
C ALA A 276 2.96 10.18 -29.71
N ALA A 277 2.48 8.93 -29.68
CA ALA A 277 2.16 8.20 -28.46
C ALA A 277 3.38 8.07 -27.53
N SER A 278 4.55 7.72 -28.07
CA SER A 278 5.78 7.65 -27.27
C SER A 278 6.14 9.00 -26.60
N ARG A 279 5.84 10.13 -27.25
CA ARG A 279 6.04 11.47 -26.67
C ARG A 279 5.00 11.80 -25.60
N LEU A 280 3.75 11.37 -25.76
CA LEU A 280 2.73 11.47 -24.72
C LEU A 280 3.08 10.65 -23.48
N VAL A 281 3.62 9.45 -23.69
CA VAL A 281 4.17 8.61 -22.61
C VAL A 281 5.32 9.33 -21.89
N MET A 282 6.25 9.95 -22.63
CA MET A 282 7.33 10.76 -22.03
C MET A 282 6.80 11.97 -21.22
N LEU A 283 5.66 12.54 -21.60
CA LEU A 283 4.97 13.59 -20.84
C LEU A 283 4.22 13.05 -19.61
N LYS A 284 4.13 11.72 -19.44
CA LYS A 284 3.32 11.04 -18.44
C LYS A 284 1.83 11.39 -18.55
N THR A 285 1.33 11.53 -19.77
CA THR A 285 -0.10 11.75 -20.04
C THR A 285 -0.86 10.44 -19.88
N ALA A 286 -1.84 10.41 -18.98
CA ALA A 286 -2.73 9.26 -18.82
C ALA A 286 -3.91 9.37 -19.78
N ILE A 287 -4.28 8.28 -20.44
CA ILE A 287 -5.41 8.27 -21.37
C ILE A 287 -6.69 7.81 -20.67
N ASP A 288 -7.77 8.58 -20.85
CA ASP A 288 -9.06 8.29 -20.22
C ASP A 288 -9.78 7.10 -20.89
N ASP A 289 -9.68 6.97 -22.21
CA ASP A 289 -10.35 5.95 -23.02
C ASP A 289 -9.39 5.31 -24.03
N LEU A 290 -9.12 4.01 -23.86
CA LEU A 290 -8.24 3.20 -24.70
C LEU A 290 -8.94 2.56 -25.91
N GLU A 291 -10.27 2.53 -25.94
CA GLU A 291 -11.06 1.89 -26.99
C GLU A 291 -10.74 2.44 -28.40
N PRO A 292 -10.72 3.78 -28.63
CA PRO A 292 -10.54 4.32 -29.97
C PRO A 292 -9.10 4.24 -30.49
N LEU A 293 -8.14 3.83 -29.66
CA LEU A 293 -6.72 3.77 -30.01
C LEU A 293 -6.39 2.53 -30.84
N SER A 294 -5.37 2.63 -31.70
CA SER A 294 -4.79 1.45 -32.36
C SER A 294 -4.05 0.56 -31.35
N VAL A 295 -3.91 -0.74 -31.66
CA VAL A 295 -3.29 -1.73 -30.77
C VAL A 295 -1.86 -1.33 -30.38
N SER A 296 -1.02 -0.96 -31.36
CA SER A 296 0.36 -0.53 -31.13
C SER A 296 0.47 0.70 -30.21
N VAL A 297 -0.48 1.63 -30.30
CA VAL A 297 -0.51 2.83 -29.44
C VAL A 297 -1.00 2.47 -28.04
N ARG A 298 -2.02 1.62 -27.93
CA ARG A 298 -2.55 1.14 -26.65
C ARG A 298 -1.47 0.44 -25.82
N ASP A 299 -0.70 -0.44 -26.44
CA ASP A 299 0.34 -1.22 -25.76
C ASP A 299 1.38 -0.31 -25.09
N LEU A 300 1.75 0.82 -25.71
CA LEU A 300 2.69 1.79 -25.14
C LEU A 300 2.17 2.45 -23.85
N PHE A 301 0.88 2.78 -23.80
CA PHE A 301 0.27 3.37 -22.60
C PHE A 301 0.07 2.33 -21.50
N VAL A 302 -0.33 1.10 -21.88
CA VAL A 302 -0.50 -0.01 -20.94
C VAL A 302 0.82 -0.41 -20.31
N GLU A 303 1.90 -0.54 -21.09
CA GLU A 303 3.23 -0.89 -20.59
C GLU A 303 3.74 0.07 -19.51
N GLN A 304 3.34 1.34 -19.57
CA GLN A 304 3.74 2.37 -18.62
C GLN A 304 2.67 2.68 -17.56
N GLY A 305 1.55 1.95 -17.56
CA GLY A 305 0.43 2.19 -16.64
C GLY A 305 -0.21 3.57 -16.79
N LEU A 306 -0.16 4.19 -17.97
CA LEU A 306 -0.64 5.55 -18.24
C LEU A 306 -2.06 5.55 -18.82
N PHE A 307 -3.01 5.01 -18.06
CA PHE A 307 -4.43 4.96 -18.42
C PHE A 307 -5.33 5.05 -17.20
N ALA A 308 -6.56 5.54 -17.36
CA ALA A 308 -7.54 5.58 -16.29
C ALA A 308 -8.05 4.17 -15.94
N MET A 309 -8.07 3.83 -14.64
CA MET A 309 -8.51 2.53 -14.14
C MET A 309 -10.04 2.39 -14.24
N THR A 310 -10.55 1.93 -15.40
CA THR A 310 -11.99 1.78 -15.66
C THR A 310 -12.31 0.41 -16.24
N VAL A 311 -13.54 -0.09 -16.04
CA VAL A 311 -13.99 -1.39 -16.58
C VAL A 311 -13.86 -1.45 -18.11
N ALA A 312 -14.18 -0.34 -18.79
CA ALA A 312 -14.04 -0.23 -20.24
C ALA A 312 -12.58 -0.40 -20.68
N ASN A 313 -11.64 0.31 -20.05
CA ASN A 313 -10.22 0.20 -20.37
C ASN A 313 -9.65 -1.19 -20.07
N LEU A 314 -10.00 -1.79 -18.94
CA LEU A 314 -9.55 -3.15 -18.59
C LEU A 314 -10.09 -4.20 -19.58
N SER A 315 -11.35 -4.08 -20.00
CA SER A 315 -11.94 -4.96 -21.02
C SER A 315 -11.20 -4.88 -22.35
N VAL A 316 -10.89 -3.64 -22.76
CA VAL A 316 -10.19 -3.32 -24.00
C VAL A 316 -8.74 -3.84 -23.98
N ILE A 317 -8.08 -3.83 -22.83
CA ILE A 317 -6.73 -4.37 -22.62
C ILE A 317 -6.72 -5.91 -22.79
N VAL A 318 -7.72 -6.60 -22.26
CA VAL A 318 -7.85 -8.07 -22.40
C VAL A 318 -8.45 -8.48 -23.76
N GLY A 319 -8.76 -7.51 -24.62
CA GLY A 319 -9.26 -7.76 -25.98
C GLY A 319 -10.74 -8.17 -26.04
N ARG A 320 -11.55 -7.76 -25.06
CA ARG A 320 -13.01 -7.97 -25.07
C ARG A 320 -13.72 -6.82 -25.78
N GLU A 321 -14.72 -7.16 -26.59
CA GLU A 321 -15.56 -6.18 -27.29
C GLU A 321 -16.62 -5.53 -26.37
N GLU A 322 -17.10 -6.27 -25.37
CA GLU A 322 -18.06 -5.76 -24.39
C GLU A 322 -17.36 -5.34 -23.10
N SER A 323 -17.74 -4.18 -22.57
CA SER A 323 -17.27 -3.66 -21.28
C SER A 323 -17.80 -4.53 -20.14
N THR A 324 -17.02 -5.54 -19.77
CA THR A 324 -17.35 -6.54 -18.75
C THR A 324 -16.31 -6.50 -17.65
N TRP A 325 -16.65 -6.97 -16.46
CA TRP A 325 -15.68 -7.03 -15.38
C TRP A 325 -14.45 -7.87 -15.77
N VAL A 326 -13.28 -7.41 -15.33
CA VAL A 326 -12.00 -8.07 -15.55
C VAL A 326 -11.32 -8.28 -14.20
N SER A 327 -11.23 -9.55 -13.79
CA SER A 327 -10.48 -9.97 -12.60
C SER A 327 -8.96 -9.82 -12.83
N LEU A 328 -8.19 -9.75 -11.74
CA LEU A 328 -6.72 -9.74 -11.80
C LEU A 328 -6.20 -11.02 -12.47
N GLU A 329 -6.87 -12.15 -12.26
CA GLU A 329 -6.60 -13.41 -12.97
C GLU A 329 -6.71 -13.25 -14.49
N LYS A 330 -7.75 -12.59 -15.01
CA LYS A 330 -7.86 -12.34 -16.45
C LYS A 330 -6.79 -11.36 -16.94
N LEU A 331 -6.38 -10.40 -16.13
CA LEU A 331 -5.28 -9.49 -16.50
C LEU A 331 -3.95 -10.24 -16.65
N LYS A 332 -3.71 -11.34 -15.93
CA LYS A 332 -2.50 -12.18 -16.11
C LYS A 332 -2.36 -12.76 -17.52
N THR A 333 -3.44 -12.82 -18.31
CA THR A 333 -3.34 -13.18 -19.75
C THR A 333 -2.55 -12.16 -20.57
N SER A 334 -2.40 -10.93 -20.06
CA SER A 334 -1.56 -9.86 -20.59
C SER A 334 -0.54 -9.44 -19.51
N PRO A 335 0.68 -10.01 -19.51
CA PRO A 335 1.68 -9.73 -18.47
C PRO A 335 2.02 -8.25 -18.33
N THR A 336 2.04 -7.50 -19.44
CA THR A 336 2.29 -6.04 -19.42
C THR A 336 1.19 -5.30 -18.67
N ALA A 337 -0.07 -5.65 -18.90
CA ALA A 337 -1.21 -5.05 -18.21
C ALA A 337 -1.22 -5.38 -16.73
N TYR A 338 -1.00 -6.64 -16.39
CA TYR A 338 -0.94 -7.11 -15.01
C TYR A 338 0.17 -6.38 -14.23
N ASN A 339 1.39 -6.37 -14.75
CA ASN A 339 2.54 -5.69 -14.13
C ASN A 339 2.35 -4.17 -14.03
N SER A 340 1.58 -3.55 -14.94
CA SER A 340 1.25 -2.12 -14.85
C SER A 340 0.13 -1.82 -13.86
N THR A 341 -0.69 -2.81 -13.51
CA THR A 341 -1.86 -2.68 -12.64
C THR A 341 -1.50 -2.93 -11.18
N LEU A 342 -0.60 -3.89 -10.88
CA LEU A 342 -0.20 -4.21 -9.50
C LEU A 342 0.31 -3.00 -8.69
N PRO A 343 1.18 -2.12 -9.21
CA PRO A 343 1.63 -0.94 -8.46
C PRO A 343 0.50 0.08 -8.19
N ARG A 344 -0.63 -0.06 -8.90
CA ARG A 344 -1.83 0.78 -8.82
C ARG A 344 -3.02 0.00 -8.26
N ILE A 345 -2.77 -1.04 -7.45
CA ILE A 345 -3.82 -1.91 -6.90
C ILE A 345 -4.90 -1.13 -6.15
N GLY A 346 -4.54 -0.02 -5.49
CA GLY A 346 -5.51 0.85 -4.81
C GLY A 346 -6.60 1.38 -5.75
N GLU A 347 -6.23 1.83 -6.95
CA GLU A 347 -7.20 2.29 -7.96
C GLU A 347 -8.09 1.14 -8.47
N TYR A 348 -7.53 -0.08 -8.58
CA TYR A 348 -8.30 -1.27 -8.95
C TYR A 348 -9.30 -1.65 -7.87
N LEU A 349 -8.90 -1.59 -6.59
CA LEU A 349 -9.78 -1.87 -5.46
C LEU A 349 -10.88 -0.81 -5.32
N GLU A 350 -10.58 0.48 -5.54
CA GLU A 350 -11.59 1.54 -5.60
C GLU A 350 -12.61 1.29 -6.74
N LEU A 351 -12.12 0.83 -7.90
CA LEU A 351 -12.99 0.45 -9.01
C LEU A 351 -13.89 -0.73 -8.65
N LEU A 352 -13.35 -1.71 -7.92
CA LEU A 352 -14.08 -2.89 -7.44
C LEU A 352 -15.16 -2.50 -6.43
N GLU A 353 -14.83 -1.66 -5.44
CA GLU A 353 -15.78 -1.16 -4.45
C GLU A 353 -16.90 -0.32 -5.07
N ALA A 354 -16.63 0.37 -6.17
CA ALA A 354 -17.63 1.13 -6.91
C ALA A 354 -18.60 0.24 -7.70
N GLN A 355 -18.26 -1.02 -7.95
CA GLN A 355 -19.20 -2.00 -8.52
C GLN A 355 -20.07 -2.61 -7.40
N GLU A 356 -21.28 -3.04 -7.74
CA GLU A 356 -22.10 -3.80 -6.79
C GLU A 356 -21.38 -5.12 -6.47
N THR A 357 -21.01 -5.29 -5.20
CA THR A 357 -20.28 -6.47 -4.73
C THR A 357 -21.15 -7.73 -4.87
N GLY A 358 -20.70 -8.67 -5.70
CA GLY A 358 -21.37 -9.95 -5.94
C GLY A 358 -20.48 -10.91 -6.73
N ASP A 359 -21.00 -12.12 -7.00
CA ASP A 359 -20.28 -13.19 -7.72
C ASP A 359 -19.85 -12.81 -9.16
N GLU A 360 -20.32 -11.68 -9.68
CA GLU A 360 -20.05 -11.18 -11.03
C GLU A 360 -18.79 -10.30 -11.13
N THR A 361 -18.24 -9.83 -10.00
CA THR A 361 -17.07 -8.92 -9.98
C THR A 361 -15.91 -9.38 -9.09
N PRO A 362 -15.40 -10.62 -9.23
CA PRO A 362 -14.33 -11.12 -8.36
C PRO A 362 -12.95 -10.57 -8.70
N SER A 363 -12.08 -10.43 -7.71
CA SER A 363 -10.65 -10.13 -7.90
C SER A 363 -9.88 -11.32 -8.51
N ALA A 364 -10.25 -12.55 -8.13
CA ALA A 364 -9.71 -13.82 -8.64
C ALA A 364 -10.82 -14.87 -8.76
N GLU A 365 -10.73 -15.76 -9.75
CA GLU A 365 -11.75 -16.77 -10.08
C GLU A 365 -11.34 -18.19 -9.67
N THR A 366 -10.04 -18.46 -9.57
CA THR A 366 -9.51 -19.78 -9.22
C THR A 366 -8.56 -19.75 -8.01
N PRO A 367 -8.45 -20.85 -7.25
CA PRO A 367 -7.59 -20.88 -6.05
C PRO A 367 -6.11 -20.69 -6.33
N MET A 368 -5.59 -21.31 -7.39
CA MET A 368 -4.16 -21.22 -7.73
C MET A 368 -3.78 -19.78 -8.10
N GLU A 369 -4.62 -19.13 -8.91
CA GLU A 369 -4.38 -17.77 -9.35
C GLU A 369 -4.50 -16.77 -8.21
N LEU A 370 -5.44 -16.97 -7.26
CA LEU A 370 -5.52 -16.12 -6.06
C LEU A 370 -4.21 -16.16 -5.26
N ALA A 371 -3.67 -17.35 -5.01
CA ALA A 371 -2.42 -17.47 -4.26
C ALA A 371 -1.25 -16.78 -4.99
N GLU A 372 -1.12 -16.99 -6.30
CA GLU A 372 -0.10 -16.33 -7.12
C GLU A 372 -0.27 -14.80 -7.15
N ILE A 373 -1.51 -14.29 -7.27
CA ILE A 373 -1.78 -12.85 -7.27
C ILE A 373 -1.37 -12.21 -5.94
N LEU A 374 -1.60 -12.88 -4.82
CA LEU A 374 -1.19 -12.38 -3.50
C LEU A 374 0.33 -12.39 -3.33
N GLU A 375 1.04 -13.39 -3.87
CA GLU A 375 2.51 -13.41 -3.88
C GLU A 375 3.07 -12.26 -4.74
N ASP A 376 2.59 -12.12 -5.98
CA ASP A 376 3.03 -11.06 -6.89
C ASP A 376 2.77 -9.68 -6.28
N LEU A 377 1.62 -9.51 -5.61
CA LEU A 377 1.27 -8.26 -4.95
C LEU A 377 2.16 -7.98 -3.73
N LEU A 378 2.53 -9.02 -2.96
CA LEU A 378 3.45 -8.88 -1.84
C LEU A 378 4.86 -8.48 -2.33
N GLU A 379 5.32 -9.03 -3.45
CA GLU A 379 6.61 -8.66 -4.07
C GLU A 379 6.63 -7.18 -4.49
N GLU A 380 5.52 -6.64 -5.01
CA GLU A 380 5.44 -5.25 -5.47
C GLU A 380 5.27 -4.23 -4.32
N LEU A 381 4.39 -4.50 -3.35
CA LEU A 381 4.08 -3.54 -2.28
C LEU A 381 5.08 -3.58 -1.12
N GLY A 382 5.74 -4.72 -0.89
CA GLY A 382 6.62 -4.95 0.24
C GLY A 382 5.90 -5.17 1.58
N GLU A 383 6.68 -5.26 2.65
CA GLU A 383 6.18 -5.56 4.00
C GLU A 383 5.41 -4.35 4.59
N GLY A 384 4.12 -4.54 4.92
CA GLY A 384 3.31 -3.55 5.63
C GLY A 384 1.97 -3.19 4.97
N GLU A 385 1.70 -3.67 3.76
CA GLU A 385 0.45 -3.43 3.01
C GLU A 385 -0.53 -4.62 3.11
N GLU A 386 -0.66 -5.21 4.29
CA GLU A 386 -1.56 -6.34 4.55
C GLU A 386 -3.02 -6.01 4.20
N LEU A 387 -3.44 -4.75 4.36
CA LEU A 387 -4.82 -4.32 4.06
C LEU A 387 -5.17 -4.50 2.57
N GLN A 388 -4.25 -4.21 1.66
CA GLN A 388 -4.43 -4.36 0.22
C GLN A 388 -4.53 -5.85 -0.14
N LEU A 389 -3.66 -6.68 0.43
CA LEU A 389 -3.69 -8.14 0.26
C LEU A 389 -5.02 -8.73 0.75
N ARG A 390 -5.49 -8.30 1.94
CA ARG A 390 -6.79 -8.70 2.48
C ARG A 390 -7.94 -8.26 1.61
N ALA A 391 -7.94 -7.02 1.12
CA ALA A 391 -8.98 -6.52 0.22
C ALA A 391 -9.06 -7.35 -1.07
N VAL A 392 -7.91 -7.74 -1.65
CA VAL A 392 -7.88 -8.63 -2.81
C VAL A 392 -8.46 -10.00 -2.47
N ALA A 393 -8.05 -10.63 -1.36
CA ALA A 393 -8.54 -11.95 -0.97
C ALA A 393 -10.04 -11.95 -0.60
N GLN A 394 -10.51 -10.92 0.11
CA GLN A 394 -11.91 -10.74 0.50
C GLN A 394 -12.82 -10.63 -0.72
N ASN A 395 -12.38 -9.92 -1.76
CA ASN A 395 -13.14 -9.72 -3.01
C ASN A 395 -12.93 -10.84 -4.05
N ALA A 396 -12.18 -11.90 -3.71
CA ALA A 396 -12.12 -13.09 -4.56
C ALA A 396 -13.43 -13.88 -4.49
N LEU A 397 -13.71 -14.73 -5.50
CA LEU A 397 -14.95 -15.54 -5.52
C LEU A 397 -15.16 -16.27 -4.17
N PRO A 398 -16.34 -16.18 -3.54
CA PRO A 398 -16.58 -16.73 -2.21
C PRO A 398 -16.35 -18.26 -2.10
N SER A 399 -16.46 -18.98 -3.21
CA SER A 399 -16.25 -20.44 -3.29
C SER A 399 -14.78 -20.86 -3.35
N ILE A 400 -13.83 -19.93 -3.53
CA ILE A 400 -12.41 -20.24 -3.65
C ILE A 400 -11.85 -20.73 -2.31
N ARG A 401 -11.17 -21.89 -2.35
CA ARG A 401 -10.34 -22.40 -1.26
C ARG A 401 -9.01 -22.89 -1.83
N VAL A 402 -7.92 -22.26 -1.43
CA VAL A 402 -6.55 -22.67 -1.75
C VAL A 402 -6.22 -23.93 -0.94
N LEU A 403 -5.96 -25.04 -1.63
CA LEU A 403 -5.81 -26.35 -1.01
C LEU A 403 -4.53 -26.45 -0.17
N ASP A 404 -3.44 -25.87 -0.65
CA ASP A 404 -2.11 -25.93 -0.04
C ASP A 404 -1.52 -24.52 -0.04
N ILE A 405 -1.22 -24.02 1.16
CA ILE A 405 -0.59 -22.70 1.37
C ILE A 405 0.85 -22.81 1.88
N MET A 406 1.42 -24.02 1.94
CA MET A 406 2.69 -24.26 2.63
C MET A 406 3.89 -23.57 1.97
N GLN A 407 3.83 -23.36 0.66
CA GLN A 407 4.89 -22.70 -0.10
C GLN A 407 4.73 -21.17 -0.17
N ASN A 408 3.61 -20.64 0.34
CA ASN A 408 3.33 -19.22 0.29
C ASN A 408 4.11 -18.44 1.36
N ALA A 409 4.32 -17.15 1.14
CA ALA A 409 4.88 -16.25 2.14
C ALA A 409 3.99 -16.18 3.39
N GLU A 410 4.59 -15.92 4.56
CA GLU A 410 3.88 -15.96 5.85
C GLU A 410 2.67 -15.01 5.91
N ILE A 411 2.81 -13.82 5.30
CA ILE A 411 1.73 -12.83 5.22
C ILE A 411 0.60 -13.34 4.31
N VAL A 412 0.93 -13.96 3.18
CA VAL A 412 -0.08 -14.55 2.26
C VAL A 412 -0.83 -15.70 2.95
N GLN A 413 -0.11 -16.56 3.69
CA GLN A 413 -0.73 -17.61 4.50
C GLN A 413 -1.72 -17.02 5.52
N GLU A 414 -1.32 -15.97 6.23
CA GLU A 414 -2.18 -15.29 7.22
C GLU A 414 -3.44 -14.70 6.56
N VAL A 415 -3.28 -13.96 5.46
CA VAL A 415 -4.40 -13.33 4.73
C VAL A 415 -5.38 -14.37 4.20
N LEU A 416 -4.88 -15.47 3.62
CA LEU A 416 -5.74 -16.54 3.12
C LEU A 416 -6.54 -17.22 4.25
N LEU A 417 -5.99 -17.33 5.45
CA LEU A 417 -6.70 -17.87 6.62
C LEU A 417 -7.73 -16.87 7.18
N LEU A 418 -7.35 -15.60 7.33
CA LEU A 418 -8.23 -14.53 7.83
C LEU A 418 -9.46 -14.33 6.94
N GLU A 419 -9.29 -14.35 5.62
CA GLU A 419 -10.37 -14.11 4.66
C GLU A 419 -11.08 -15.42 4.23
N HIS A 420 -10.87 -16.53 4.96
CA HIS A 420 -11.49 -17.83 4.70
C HIS A 420 -11.26 -18.35 3.28
N ARG A 421 -10.09 -18.07 2.69
CA ARG A 421 -9.68 -18.46 1.34
C ARG A 421 -8.71 -19.63 1.31
N ALA A 422 -8.26 -20.16 2.44
CA ALA A 422 -7.51 -21.42 2.52
C ALA A 422 -8.39 -22.62 2.91
N GLU A 423 -8.01 -23.82 2.48
CA GLU A 423 -8.58 -25.07 3.02
C GLU A 423 -8.08 -25.27 4.46
N VAL A 424 -9.02 -25.48 5.39
CA VAL A 424 -8.72 -25.66 6.82
C VAL A 424 -8.26 -27.10 7.06
N SER A 425 -6.96 -27.34 6.85
CA SER A 425 -6.29 -28.63 7.02
C SER A 425 -5.19 -28.57 8.06
N THR A 426 -4.84 -29.72 8.65
CA THR A 426 -3.74 -29.79 9.63
C THR A 426 -2.41 -29.33 9.03
N SER A 427 -2.12 -29.66 7.77
CA SER A 427 -0.90 -29.25 7.08
C SER A 427 -0.80 -27.73 6.90
N ASN A 428 -1.89 -27.07 6.50
CA ASN A 428 -1.91 -25.62 6.28
C ASN A 428 -1.77 -24.85 7.60
N LEU A 429 -2.50 -25.25 8.64
CA LEU A 429 -2.42 -24.61 9.96
C LEU A 429 -1.06 -24.83 10.62
N LEU A 430 -0.49 -26.02 10.51
CA LEU A 430 0.85 -26.32 11.03
C LEU A 430 1.94 -25.53 10.30
N SER A 431 1.83 -25.36 8.99
CA SER A 431 2.76 -24.53 8.22
C SER A 431 2.77 -23.10 8.76
N ARG A 432 1.59 -22.51 8.91
CA ARG A 432 1.46 -21.16 9.45
C ARG A 432 2.00 -21.05 10.88
N PHE A 433 1.65 -22.02 11.73
CA PHE A 433 2.10 -22.10 13.11
C PHE A 433 3.61 -22.26 13.25
N SER A 434 4.23 -23.09 12.40
CA SER A 434 5.67 -23.33 12.42
C SER A 434 6.47 -22.09 12.01
N ALA A 435 5.90 -21.27 11.12
CA ALA A 435 6.50 -20.01 10.69
C ALA A 435 6.40 -18.91 11.76
N SER A 436 5.21 -18.70 12.35
CA SER A 436 5.01 -17.68 13.40
C SER A 436 5.59 -18.06 14.76
N GLY A 437 5.68 -19.36 15.06
CA GLY A 437 5.98 -19.88 16.39
C GLY A 437 4.84 -19.72 17.41
N ALA A 438 3.66 -19.26 16.99
CA ALA A 438 2.49 -19.05 17.84
C ALA A 438 1.18 -19.10 17.04
N VAL A 439 0.06 -19.34 17.71
CA VAL A 439 -1.26 -19.25 17.08
C VAL A 439 -1.58 -17.80 16.74
N THR A 440 -1.85 -17.56 15.45
CA THR A 440 -2.20 -16.25 14.90
C THR A 440 -3.72 -16.06 14.83
N GLU A 441 -4.15 -14.83 14.52
CA GLU A 441 -5.57 -14.52 14.35
C GLU A 441 -6.17 -15.29 13.16
N GLY A 442 -5.43 -15.48 12.07
CA GLY A 442 -5.82 -16.30 10.93
C GLY A 442 -6.05 -17.76 11.33
N ILE A 443 -5.16 -18.35 12.14
CA ILE A 443 -5.37 -19.72 12.65
C ILE A 443 -6.62 -19.78 13.54
N ALA A 444 -6.80 -18.82 14.45
CA ALA A 444 -7.96 -18.79 15.34
C ALA A 444 -9.28 -18.62 14.57
N THR A 445 -9.27 -17.77 13.54
CA THR A 445 -10.41 -17.53 12.64
C THR A 445 -10.76 -18.78 11.82
N ALA A 446 -9.75 -19.46 11.27
CA ALA A 446 -9.97 -20.70 10.52
C ALA A 446 -10.56 -21.82 11.39
N LEU A 447 -10.09 -21.94 12.64
CA LEU A 447 -10.62 -22.91 13.62
C LEU A 447 -12.05 -22.57 14.07
N HIS A 448 -12.36 -21.28 14.23
CA HIS A 448 -13.70 -20.84 14.62
C HIS A 448 -14.76 -21.25 13.59
N ASP A 449 -14.45 -21.02 12.31
CA ASP A 449 -15.36 -21.30 11.20
C ASP A 449 -15.50 -22.78 10.87
N VAL A 450 -14.37 -23.49 10.89
CA VAL A 450 -14.30 -24.92 10.58
C VAL A 450 -13.56 -25.62 11.72
N PRO A 451 -14.26 -25.94 12.83
CA PRO A 451 -13.64 -26.59 13.98
C PRO A 451 -13.17 -28.01 13.66
N ARG A 452 -13.75 -28.62 12.62
CA ARG A 452 -13.37 -29.96 12.14
C ARG A 452 -12.40 -29.89 10.97
N LEU A 453 -11.14 -30.12 11.28
CA LEU A 453 -10.02 -30.05 10.35
C LEU A 453 -10.02 -31.21 9.35
N LYS A 454 -9.52 -30.95 8.15
CA LYS A 454 -9.09 -32.02 7.26
C LYS A 454 -7.71 -32.52 7.72
N ILE A 455 -7.64 -33.78 8.12
CA ILE A 455 -6.40 -34.41 8.56
C ILE A 455 -5.63 -34.87 7.33
N SER A 456 -4.46 -34.26 7.08
CA SER A 456 -3.63 -34.56 5.92
C SER A 456 -2.60 -35.66 6.21
N ASP A 457 -2.02 -35.70 7.41
CA ASP A 457 -0.91 -36.59 7.80
C ASP A 457 -1.01 -36.99 9.29
N ASP A 458 -0.40 -38.14 9.64
CA ASP A 458 -0.25 -38.64 11.03
C ASP A 458 0.87 -37.91 11.81
N THR A 459 0.96 -36.59 11.66
CA THR A 459 1.99 -35.79 12.34
C THR A 459 1.60 -35.57 13.81
N ASP A 460 2.59 -35.54 14.71
CA ASP A 460 2.38 -35.17 16.11
C ASP A 460 1.93 -33.70 16.22
N LEU A 461 0.71 -33.48 16.70
CA LEU A 461 0.06 -32.17 16.84
C LEU A 461 0.19 -31.59 18.25
N SER A 462 0.92 -32.25 19.16
CA SER A 462 0.99 -31.88 20.58
C SER A 462 1.36 -30.42 20.81
N ALA A 463 2.40 -29.93 20.10
CA ALA A 463 2.83 -28.54 20.23
C ALA A 463 1.79 -27.54 19.71
N PHE A 464 1.11 -27.88 18.61
CA PHE A 464 0.08 -27.05 18.00
C PHE A 464 -1.15 -26.94 18.91
N VAL A 465 -1.73 -28.07 19.31
CA VAL A 465 -2.93 -28.08 20.17
C VAL A 465 -2.64 -27.43 21.52
N SER A 466 -1.45 -27.68 22.10
CA SER A 466 -1.02 -26.99 23.33
C SER A 466 -1.00 -25.47 23.15
N SER A 467 -0.48 -24.98 22.01
CA SER A 467 -0.45 -23.54 21.73
C SER A 467 -1.86 -22.98 21.51
N VAL A 468 -2.76 -23.72 20.84
CA VAL A 468 -4.16 -23.34 20.65
C VAL A 468 -4.90 -23.21 21.99
N LEU A 469 -4.72 -24.16 22.90
CA LEU A 469 -5.30 -24.10 24.25
C LEU A 469 -4.85 -22.85 25.01
N LEU A 470 -3.56 -22.51 24.94
CA LEU A 470 -3.01 -21.32 25.59
C LEU A 470 -3.45 -20.01 24.89
N ALA A 471 -3.66 -20.06 23.57
CA ALA A 471 -4.12 -18.92 22.78
C ALA A 471 -5.58 -18.51 23.06
N THR A 472 -6.36 -19.34 23.79
CA THR A 472 -7.71 -18.98 24.26
C THR A 472 -7.72 -17.70 25.11
N ALA A 473 -6.62 -17.40 25.81
CA ALA A 473 -6.49 -16.15 26.56
C ALA A 473 -6.34 -14.92 25.64
N THR A 474 -5.78 -15.11 24.44
CA THR A 474 -5.55 -14.05 23.45
C THR A 474 -6.76 -13.86 22.53
N PHE A 475 -7.42 -14.95 22.13
CA PHE A 475 -8.55 -14.95 21.19
C PHE A 475 -9.80 -15.61 21.79
N PRO A 476 -10.36 -15.08 22.89
CA PRO A 476 -11.46 -15.73 23.63
C PRO A 476 -12.76 -15.84 22.81
N ASP A 477 -13.00 -14.91 21.87
CA ASP A 477 -14.22 -14.90 21.07
C ASP A 477 -14.16 -15.87 19.87
N LEU A 478 -12.96 -16.18 19.39
CA LEU A 478 -12.75 -17.11 18.27
C LEU A 478 -12.54 -18.55 18.76
N LEU A 479 -11.69 -18.73 19.78
CA LEU A 479 -11.35 -20.02 20.38
C LEU A 479 -12.25 -20.31 21.57
N THR A 480 -13.53 -20.53 21.28
CA THR A 480 -14.54 -20.87 22.29
C THR A 480 -14.39 -22.31 22.79
N ASP A 481 -15.05 -22.63 23.89
CA ASP A 481 -15.08 -23.97 24.46
C ASP A 481 -15.75 -24.99 23.53
N ASP A 482 -16.73 -24.57 22.72
CA ASP A 482 -17.33 -25.41 21.66
C ASP A 482 -16.30 -25.79 20.58
N VAL A 483 -15.59 -24.79 20.04
CA VAL A 483 -14.59 -24.99 18.97
C VAL A 483 -13.48 -25.93 19.44
N LEU A 484 -12.99 -25.73 20.67
CA LEU A 484 -11.89 -26.54 21.20
C LEU A 484 -12.32 -27.95 21.61
N SER A 485 -13.54 -28.14 22.10
CA SER A 485 -14.09 -29.47 22.34
C SER A 485 -14.14 -30.28 21.05
N ASP A 486 -14.67 -29.71 19.96
CA ASP A 486 -14.71 -30.37 18.65
C ASP A 486 -13.30 -30.67 18.10
N LEU A 487 -12.36 -29.74 18.27
CA LEU A 487 -10.97 -29.91 17.82
C LEU A 487 -10.28 -31.05 18.58
N VAL A 488 -10.40 -31.07 19.91
CA VAL A 488 -9.78 -32.08 20.79
C VAL A 488 -10.39 -33.46 20.53
N ASP A 489 -11.71 -33.56 20.39
CA ASP A 489 -12.42 -34.81 20.07
C ASP A 489 -11.92 -35.40 18.74
N GLN A 490 -11.77 -34.55 17.72
CA GLN A 490 -11.31 -35.00 16.42
C GLN A 490 -9.83 -35.45 16.43
N LEU A 491 -8.96 -34.72 17.14
CA LEU A 491 -7.51 -34.91 17.08
C LEU A 491 -6.94 -35.84 18.16
N GLN A 492 -7.77 -36.48 18.98
CA GLN A 492 -7.36 -37.25 20.17
C GLN A 492 -6.26 -38.29 19.92
N GLU A 493 -6.15 -38.86 18.71
CA GLU A 493 -5.15 -39.88 18.36
C GLU A 493 -3.79 -39.27 17.94
N TYR A 494 -3.71 -37.95 17.80
CA TYR A 494 -2.61 -37.23 17.17
C TYR A 494 -1.83 -36.30 18.11
N PHE A 495 -2.19 -36.23 19.40
CA PHE A 495 -1.49 -35.40 20.37
C PHE A 495 -1.40 -36.05 21.75
N GLU A 496 -0.42 -35.61 22.52
CA GLU A 496 -0.27 -35.86 23.95
C GLU A 496 0.01 -34.51 24.63
N ILE A 497 -0.96 -34.02 25.40
CA ILE A 497 -0.88 -32.68 26.02
C ILE A 497 -0.58 -32.82 27.51
N PRO A 498 0.46 -32.15 28.03
CA PRO A 498 0.77 -32.15 29.45
C PRO A 498 -0.38 -31.62 30.32
N ALA A 499 -0.59 -32.22 31.49
CA ALA A 499 -1.58 -31.79 32.48
C ALA A 499 -1.60 -30.27 32.74
N ASP A 500 -0.43 -29.67 32.87
CA ASP A 500 -0.25 -28.22 33.11
C ASP A 500 -0.87 -27.34 32.00
N THR A 501 -0.86 -27.81 30.75
CA THR A 501 -1.38 -27.05 29.61
C THR A 501 -2.91 -27.01 29.62
N TRP A 502 -3.55 -28.14 29.93
CA TRP A 502 -5.01 -28.21 30.10
C TRP A 502 -5.50 -27.22 31.16
N LEU A 503 -4.76 -27.12 32.27
CA LEU A 503 -5.10 -26.28 33.41
C LEU A 503 -4.86 -24.78 33.18
N LYS A 504 -3.96 -24.44 32.24
CA LYS A 504 -3.64 -23.06 31.87
C LYS A 504 -4.52 -22.47 30.77
N ALA A 505 -5.34 -23.30 30.11
CA ALA A 505 -6.39 -22.79 29.23
C ALA A 505 -7.35 -21.86 30.00
N THR A 506 -8.12 -21.05 29.29
CA THR A 506 -9.11 -20.19 29.94
C THR A 506 -10.10 -21.03 30.77
N PRO A 507 -10.61 -20.51 31.92
CA PRO A 507 -11.42 -21.33 32.83
C PRO A 507 -12.63 -22.02 32.19
N PRO A 508 -13.42 -21.39 31.30
CA PRO A 508 -14.54 -22.07 30.64
C PRO A 508 -14.10 -23.28 29.80
N VAL A 509 -13.00 -23.13 29.05
CA VAL A 509 -12.42 -24.18 28.21
C VAL A 509 -11.89 -25.32 29.07
N ALA A 510 -11.07 -25.01 30.07
CA ALA A 510 -10.49 -26.02 30.97
C ALA A 510 -11.59 -26.81 31.71
N VAL A 511 -12.62 -26.13 32.23
CA VAL A 511 -13.77 -26.78 32.89
C VAL A 511 -14.50 -27.72 31.94
N ARG A 512 -14.76 -27.29 30.69
CA ARG A 512 -15.43 -28.13 29.71
C ARG A 512 -14.62 -29.37 29.36
N LEU A 513 -13.34 -29.22 29.10
CA LEU A 513 -12.46 -30.33 28.72
C LEU A 513 -12.33 -31.36 29.85
N ILE A 514 -12.21 -30.89 31.10
CA ILE A 514 -12.28 -31.78 32.28
C ILE A 514 -13.63 -32.49 32.35
N ASN A 515 -14.73 -31.77 32.06
CA ASN A 515 -16.08 -32.33 32.06
C ASN A 515 -16.30 -33.39 30.97
N GLU A 516 -15.56 -33.30 29.87
CA GLU A 516 -15.55 -34.29 28.79
C GLU A 516 -14.55 -35.44 29.01
N GLU A 517 -13.85 -35.44 30.16
CA GLU A 517 -12.90 -36.48 30.56
C GLU A 517 -11.60 -36.49 29.74
N TRP A 518 -11.19 -35.31 29.24
CA TRP A 518 -9.90 -35.13 28.57
C TRP A 518 -8.74 -34.98 29.57
N GLY A 519 -7.63 -35.65 29.27
CA GLY A 519 -6.43 -35.72 30.12
C GLY A 519 -6.53 -36.75 31.25
N GLU A 520 -5.39 -37.15 31.81
CA GLU A 520 -5.38 -38.07 32.95
C GLU A 520 -5.75 -37.33 34.25
N LEU A 521 -6.91 -37.67 34.83
CA LEU A 521 -7.44 -36.98 36.00
C LEU A 521 -6.47 -36.95 37.19
N ASP A 522 -5.74 -38.04 37.43
CA ASP A 522 -4.76 -38.14 38.52
C ASP A 522 -3.58 -37.17 38.30
N GLU A 523 -3.10 -37.05 37.06
CA GLU A 523 -2.05 -36.09 36.70
C GLU A 523 -2.54 -34.64 36.76
N LEU A 524 -3.77 -34.39 36.30
CA LEU A 524 -4.41 -33.06 36.38
C LEU A 524 -4.55 -32.61 37.84
N ARG A 525 -4.97 -33.50 38.74
CA ARG A 525 -5.06 -33.20 40.17
C ARG A 525 -3.71 -32.96 40.81
N ALA A 526 -2.71 -33.78 40.48
CA ALA A 526 -1.35 -33.66 41.01
C ALA A 526 -0.63 -32.40 40.53
N THR A 527 -0.97 -31.92 39.33
CA THR A 527 -0.36 -30.71 38.74
C THR A 527 -1.07 -29.43 39.18
N ALA A 528 -2.36 -29.51 39.49
CA ALA A 528 -3.16 -28.35 39.84
C ALA A 528 -2.75 -27.73 41.18
N ASP A 529 -2.61 -26.41 41.20
CA ASP A 529 -2.26 -25.64 42.37
C ASP A 529 -3.29 -24.54 42.68
N THR A 530 -3.06 -23.81 43.76
CA THR A 530 -3.96 -22.72 44.20
C THR A 530 -3.93 -21.46 43.33
N ALA A 531 -3.04 -21.37 42.33
CA ALA A 531 -3.01 -20.25 41.38
C ALA A 531 -4.05 -20.42 40.26
N ILE A 532 -4.52 -21.65 40.02
CA ILE A 532 -5.59 -21.95 39.05
C ILE A 532 -6.93 -21.43 39.56
N ASP A 533 -7.78 -20.98 38.62
CA ASP A 533 -9.12 -20.49 38.91
C ASP A 533 -9.96 -21.52 39.69
N TRP A 534 -10.80 -21.02 40.60
CA TRP A 534 -11.64 -21.87 41.45
C TRP A 534 -12.56 -22.78 40.63
N SER A 535 -13.12 -22.32 39.51
CA SER A 535 -14.05 -23.10 38.70
C SER A 535 -13.41 -24.37 38.11
N VAL A 536 -12.15 -24.28 37.68
CA VAL A 536 -11.36 -25.41 37.18
C VAL A 536 -11.06 -26.41 38.29
N ARG A 537 -10.63 -25.92 39.46
CA ARG A 537 -10.38 -26.77 40.64
C ARG A 537 -11.65 -27.44 41.14
N GLU A 538 -12.78 -26.73 41.13
CA GLU A 538 -14.10 -27.28 41.43
C GLU A 538 -14.46 -28.42 40.47
N ALA A 539 -14.24 -28.26 39.16
CA ALA A 539 -14.48 -29.33 38.19
C ALA A 539 -13.64 -30.59 38.47
N LEU A 540 -12.36 -30.44 38.83
CA LEU A 540 -11.49 -31.56 39.23
C LEU A 540 -12.01 -32.30 40.47
N LEU A 541 -12.55 -31.56 41.44
CA LEU A 541 -13.09 -32.12 42.69
C LEU A 541 -14.43 -32.83 42.50
N VAL A 542 -15.20 -32.46 41.48
CA VAL A 542 -16.48 -33.09 41.13
C VAL A 542 -16.28 -34.45 40.44
N LYS A 543 -15.18 -34.62 39.71
CA LYS A 543 -14.95 -35.80 38.87
C LYS A 543 -14.69 -37.08 39.64
N ARG A 544 -15.03 -38.21 39.02
CA ARG A 544 -14.78 -39.57 39.55
C ARG A 544 -13.49 -40.15 38.94
N PRO A 545 -12.68 -40.91 39.70
CA PRO A 545 -12.82 -41.25 41.13
C PRO A 545 -12.77 -40.03 42.05
N ALA A 546 -13.43 -40.11 43.21
CA ALA A 546 -13.48 -39.00 44.17
C ALA A 546 -12.07 -38.65 44.67
N PRO A 547 -11.73 -37.37 44.86
CA PRO A 547 -10.41 -36.97 45.30
C PRO A 547 -10.11 -37.48 46.71
N ASN A 548 -8.84 -37.78 46.96
CA ASN A 548 -8.38 -38.19 48.28
C ASN A 548 -8.14 -36.97 49.19
N ALA A 549 -7.92 -37.22 50.48
CA ALA A 549 -7.67 -36.18 51.46
C ALA A 549 -6.49 -35.26 51.05
N SER A 550 -5.37 -35.83 50.57
CA SER A 550 -4.17 -35.07 50.20
C SER A 550 -4.43 -34.09 49.07
N GLU A 551 -5.12 -34.55 48.02
CA GLU A 551 -5.49 -33.71 46.86
C GLU A 551 -6.36 -32.52 47.27
N ILE A 552 -7.25 -32.69 48.24
CA ILE A 552 -8.10 -31.59 48.74
C ILE A 552 -7.26 -30.55 49.48
N GLY A 553 -6.24 -30.99 50.22
CA GLY A 553 -5.31 -30.11 50.91
C GLY A 553 -4.49 -29.23 49.96
N GLU A 554 -4.26 -29.69 48.73
CA GLU A 554 -3.53 -28.97 47.68
C GLU A 554 -4.46 -28.10 46.82
N LEU A 555 -5.66 -28.61 46.51
CA LEU A 555 -6.62 -27.95 45.63
C LEU A 555 -7.50 -26.90 46.33
N VAL A 556 -7.69 -26.97 47.65
CA VAL A 556 -8.57 -26.02 48.37
C VAL A 556 -7.72 -25.03 49.17
N SER A 557 -7.68 -23.78 48.71
CA SER A 557 -6.99 -22.72 49.45
C SER A 557 -7.89 -22.14 50.57
N PRO A 558 -7.31 -21.43 51.55
CA PRO A 558 -8.09 -20.73 52.57
C PRO A 558 -9.12 -19.73 52.01
N ASN A 559 -8.95 -19.22 50.79
CA ASN A 559 -9.91 -18.27 50.20
C ASN A 559 -11.15 -18.99 49.61
N ASP A 560 -11.03 -20.28 49.32
CA ASP A 560 -12.05 -21.04 48.58
C ASP A 560 -12.98 -21.84 49.51
N VAL A 561 -12.63 -21.98 50.79
CA VAL A 561 -13.35 -22.82 51.78
C VAL A 561 -14.86 -22.58 51.76
N THR A 562 -15.29 -21.33 51.65
CA THR A 562 -16.73 -21.01 51.62
C THR A 562 -17.40 -21.49 50.33
N ALA A 563 -16.73 -21.36 49.18
CA ALA A 563 -17.24 -21.81 47.88
C ALA A 563 -17.26 -23.35 47.83
N PHE A 564 -16.14 -23.99 48.22
CA PHE A 564 -16.01 -25.45 48.32
C PHE A 564 -17.12 -26.09 49.14
N LEU A 565 -17.38 -25.59 50.35
CA LEU A 565 -18.40 -26.17 51.24
C LEU A 565 -19.83 -25.97 50.72
N LYS A 566 -20.08 -24.89 49.97
CA LYS A 566 -21.39 -24.58 49.39
C LYS A 566 -21.68 -25.31 48.08
N SER A 567 -20.65 -25.76 47.35
CA SER A 567 -20.83 -26.46 46.09
C SER A 567 -21.65 -27.73 46.28
N GLU A 568 -22.81 -27.82 45.62
CA GLU A 568 -23.66 -29.01 45.64
C GLU A 568 -23.16 -30.08 44.66
N ALA A 569 -22.34 -29.70 43.68
CA ALA A 569 -21.75 -30.62 42.71
C ALA A 569 -20.69 -31.52 43.36
N ILE A 570 -19.98 -31.02 44.38
CA ILE A 570 -18.97 -31.79 45.11
C ILE A 570 -19.65 -32.71 46.14
N ASP A 571 -19.27 -34.00 46.11
CA ASP A 571 -19.78 -35.01 47.04
C ASP A 571 -19.59 -34.59 48.51
N VAL A 572 -20.56 -34.92 49.35
CA VAL A 572 -20.54 -34.53 50.77
C VAL A 572 -19.35 -35.15 51.51
N ASN A 573 -18.96 -36.38 51.16
CA ASN A 573 -17.82 -37.05 51.78
C ASN A 573 -16.50 -36.38 51.38
N VAL A 574 -16.39 -35.93 50.13
CA VAL A 574 -15.25 -35.13 49.67
C VAL A 574 -15.16 -33.82 50.46
N ARG A 575 -16.29 -33.13 50.64
CA ARG A 575 -16.32 -31.90 51.45
C ARG A 575 -15.98 -32.11 52.92
N ALA A 576 -16.24 -33.31 53.46
CA ALA A 576 -15.93 -33.65 54.84
C ALA A 576 -14.41 -33.73 55.13
N TYR A 577 -13.56 -33.99 54.13
CA TYR A 577 -12.10 -34.00 54.30
C TYR A 577 -11.50 -32.66 54.74
N VAL A 578 -12.25 -31.55 54.66
CA VAL A 578 -11.82 -30.26 55.24
C VAL A 578 -11.52 -30.36 56.74
N GLY A 579 -12.12 -31.33 57.45
CA GLY A 579 -11.79 -31.63 58.85
C GLY A 579 -10.33 -32.03 59.07
N ASP A 580 -9.69 -32.67 58.08
CA ASP A 580 -8.32 -33.18 58.18
C ASP A 580 -7.27 -32.07 57.92
N TYR A 581 -7.68 -30.96 57.27
CA TYR A 581 -6.79 -29.87 56.84
C TYR A 581 -7.09 -28.53 57.53
N LEU A 582 -7.76 -28.54 58.69
CA LEU A 582 -8.10 -27.31 59.42
C LEU A 582 -6.88 -26.42 59.73
N SER A 583 -5.73 -27.04 59.99
CA SER A 583 -4.50 -26.32 60.33
C SER A 583 -3.98 -25.45 59.18
N SER A 584 -4.18 -25.84 57.91
CA SER A 584 -3.80 -25.01 56.75
C SER A 584 -4.89 -24.00 56.41
N LEU A 585 -6.17 -24.38 56.49
CA LEU A 585 -7.32 -23.58 56.09
C LEU A 585 -7.68 -22.42 57.05
N LEU A 586 -7.19 -22.47 58.29
CA LEU A 586 -7.47 -21.49 59.34
C LEU A 586 -6.31 -20.51 59.60
N THR A 587 -5.34 -20.41 58.69
CA THR A 587 -4.15 -19.54 58.83
C THR A 587 -4.31 -18.17 58.19
N SER A 588 -5.35 -17.96 57.39
CA SER A 588 -5.55 -16.73 56.61
C SER A 588 -6.27 -15.63 57.39
N THR A 589 -6.34 -14.42 56.81
CA THR A 589 -7.18 -13.32 57.32
C THR A 589 -8.68 -13.69 57.38
N GLN A 590 -9.10 -14.72 56.65
CA GLN A 590 -10.45 -15.26 56.62
C GLN A 590 -10.68 -16.40 57.62
N ALA A 591 -9.70 -16.73 58.47
CA ALA A 591 -9.77 -17.85 59.43
C ALA A 591 -11.09 -17.91 60.22
N LYS A 592 -11.59 -16.77 60.69
CA LYS A 592 -12.88 -16.70 61.39
C LYS A 592 -14.08 -17.04 60.50
N GLN A 593 -14.09 -16.57 59.26
CA GLN A 593 -15.14 -16.87 58.30
C GLN A 593 -15.10 -18.36 57.93
N ASN A 594 -13.92 -18.89 57.63
CA ASN A 594 -13.71 -20.31 57.33
C ASN A 594 -14.14 -21.19 58.50
N ALA A 595 -13.73 -20.86 59.73
CA ALA A 595 -14.11 -21.62 60.91
C ALA A 595 -15.63 -21.65 61.13
N ASN A 596 -16.34 -20.56 60.80
CA ASN A 596 -17.80 -20.53 60.84
C ASN A 596 -18.44 -21.34 59.72
N ALA A 597 -17.92 -21.26 58.49
CA ALA A 597 -18.43 -22.01 57.35
C ALA A 597 -18.27 -23.52 57.58
N ILE A 598 -17.10 -23.95 58.03
CA ILE A 598 -16.80 -25.35 58.39
C ILE A 598 -17.71 -25.81 59.52
N ALA A 599 -17.80 -25.06 60.63
CA ALA A 599 -18.65 -25.45 61.74
C ALA A 599 -20.14 -25.52 61.36
N THR A 600 -20.58 -24.67 60.43
CA THR A 600 -21.96 -24.70 59.92
C THR A 600 -22.19 -25.94 59.05
N PHE A 601 -21.29 -26.23 58.11
CA PHE A 601 -21.38 -27.41 57.24
C PHE A 601 -21.46 -28.73 58.02
N PHE A 602 -20.57 -28.94 59.01
CA PHE A 602 -20.58 -30.17 59.80
C PHE A 602 -21.85 -30.31 60.66
N ASN A 603 -22.38 -29.20 61.19
CA ASN A 603 -23.64 -29.21 61.92
C ASN A 603 -24.84 -29.52 61.01
N GLU A 604 -24.93 -28.87 59.84
CA GLU A 604 -26.04 -29.05 58.89
C GLU A 604 -26.07 -30.48 58.32
N ARG A 605 -24.89 -31.05 58.04
CA ARG A 605 -24.75 -32.41 57.51
C ARG A 605 -24.72 -33.48 58.60
N SER A 606 -24.76 -33.10 59.88
CA SER A 606 -24.68 -34.01 61.04
C SER A 606 -23.44 -34.92 61.02
N ILE A 607 -22.31 -34.39 60.54
CA ILE A 607 -21.01 -35.09 60.49
C ILE A 607 -20.25 -34.78 61.79
N SER A 608 -19.64 -35.79 62.41
CA SER A 608 -18.84 -35.60 63.62
C SER A 608 -17.46 -35.01 63.30
N LEU A 609 -16.96 -34.20 64.23
CA LEU A 609 -15.58 -33.74 64.26
C LEU A 609 -14.94 -34.18 65.57
N GLY A 610 -13.66 -34.52 65.51
CA GLY A 610 -12.90 -34.81 66.72
C GLY A 610 -12.71 -33.56 67.59
N LEU A 611 -12.31 -33.78 68.84
CA LEU A 611 -12.17 -32.70 69.83
C LEU A 611 -11.06 -31.71 69.45
N ASN A 612 -9.98 -32.18 68.82
CA ASN A 612 -8.85 -31.35 68.42
C ASN A 612 -9.24 -30.39 67.28
N GLU A 613 -10.06 -30.87 66.35
CA GLU A 613 -10.61 -30.11 65.23
C GLU A 613 -11.56 -29.02 65.74
N ILE A 614 -12.42 -29.35 66.71
CA ILE A 614 -13.29 -28.38 67.39
C ILE A 614 -12.46 -27.32 68.13
N HIS A 615 -11.35 -27.70 68.78
CA HIS A 615 -10.43 -26.74 69.40
C HIS A 615 -9.79 -25.81 68.36
N ALA A 616 -9.36 -26.32 67.21
CA ALA A 616 -8.81 -25.51 66.12
C ALA A 616 -9.83 -24.47 65.62
N LEU A 617 -11.09 -24.88 65.41
CA LEU A 617 -12.19 -23.96 65.03
C LEU A 617 -12.47 -22.90 66.12
N ALA A 618 -12.39 -23.28 67.39
CA ALA A 618 -12.57 -22.37 68.52
C ALA A 618 -11.47 -21.31 68.59
N VAL A 619 -10.21 -21.71 68.41
CA VAL A 619 -9.05 -20.80 68.37
C VAL A 619 -9.15 -19.83 67.18
N ALA A 620 -9.62 -20.31 66.03
CA ALA A 620 -9.85 -19.49 64.84
C ALA A 620 -11.08 -18.54 64.96
N GLY A 621 -11.86 -18.64 66.05
CA GLY A 621 -12.93 -17.70 66.36
C GLY A 621 -14.31 -18.06 65.80
N ALA A 622 -14.59 -19.35 65.55
CA ALA A 622 -15.91 -19.85 65.17
C ALA A 622 -17.00 -19.48 66.21
N SER A 623 -18.25 -19.44 65.73
CA SER A 623 -19.43 -19.16 66.55
C SER A 623 -19.57 -20.20 67.65
N ARG A 624 -19.67 -19.71 68.88
CA ARG A 624 -19.79 -20.57 70.07
C ARG A 624 -21.04 -21.44 70.04
N ALA A 625 -22.12 -20.98 69.40
CA ALA A 625 -23.32 -21.78 69.24
C ALA A 625 -23.06 -23.02 68.34
N SER A 626 -22.37 -22.82 67.21
CA SER A 626 -21.99 -23.89 66.28
C SER A 626 -21.01 -24.87 66.91
N LEU A 627 -20.04 -24.38 67.70
CA LEU A 627 -19.08 -25.25 68.41
C LEU A 627 -19.75 -26.13 69.46
N ILE A 628 -20.78 -25.64 70.15
CA ILE A 628 -21.51 -26.43 71.16
C ILE A 628 -22.37 -27.50 70.50
N ALA A 629 -22.96 -27.20 69.34
CA ALA A 629 -23.68 -28.20 68.56
C ALA A 629 -22.74 -29.35 68.15
N LEU A 630 -21.52 -29.04 67.69
CA LEU A 630 -20.49 -30.05 67.37
C LEU A 630 -20.03 -30.85 68.59
N LEU A 631 -19.82 -30.19 69.75
CA LEU A 631 -19.47 -30.87 71.01
C LEU A 631 -20.57 -31.78 71.55
N ASN A 632 -21.81 -31.62 71.09
CA ASN A 632 -22.92 -32.50 71.47
C ASN A 632 -22.98 -33.78 70.62
N THR A 633 -22.11 -33.96 69.63
CA THR A 633 -21.97 -35.22 68.89
C THR A 633 -21.30 -36.30 69.76
N THR A 634 -21.68 -37.56 69.57
CA THR A 634 -21.27 -38.68 70.44
C THR A 634 -19.74 -38.82 70.54
N GLU A 635 -19.04 -38.74 69.40
CA GLU A 635 -17.57 -38.88 69.35
C GLU A 635 -16.83 -37.75 70.07
N ALA A 636 -17.30 -36.50 69.91
CA ALA A 636 -16.73 -35.37 70.59
C ALA A 636 -17.02 -35.39 72.10
N GLN A 637 -18.17 -35.92 72.53
CA GLN A 637 -18.55 -36.01 73.95
C GLN A 637 -17.66 -36.97 74.74
N ASP A 638 -17.32 -38.12 74.17
CA ASP A 638 -16.47 -39.11 74.83
C ASP A 638 -15.04 -38.58 75.02
N ALA A 639 -14.47 -37.93 74.00
CA ALA A 639 -13.18 -37.28 74.09
C ALA A 639 -13.21 -36.07 75.04
N PHE A 640 -14.28 -35.26 74.98
CA PHE A 640 -14.48 -34.11 75.86
C PHE A 640 -14.53 -34.51 77.33
N ALA A 641 -15.16 -35.64 77.65
CA ALA A 641 -15.27 -36.15 79.01
C ALA A 641 -13.91 -36.43 79.68
N ALA A 642 -12.85 -36.67 78.90
CA ALA A 642 -11.51 -36.95 79.40
C ALA A 642 -10.79 -35.71 79.97
N ASP A 643 -10.89 -34.55 79.31
CA ASP A 643 -10.44 -33.25 79.85
C ASP A 643 -11.39 -32.09 79.47
N PRO A 644 -12.51 -31.97 80.20
CA PRO A 644 -13.50 -30.93 79.97
C PRO A 644 -12.97 -29.53 80.30
N ALA A 645 -12.01 -29.43 81.24
CA ALA A 645 -11.50 -28.16 81.74
C ALA A 645 -10.63 -27.45 80.70
N ALA A 646 -9.78 -28.19 79.98
CA ALA A 646 -8.99 -27.65 78.87
C ALA A 646 -9.89 -27.11 77.75
N THR A 647 -10.88 -27.91 77.32
CA THR A 647 -11.80 -27.52 76.24
C THR A 647 -12.61 -26.26 76.59
N LEU A 648 -13.14 -26.17 77.82
CA LEU A 648 -13.91 -25.00 78.27
C LEU A 648 -13.06 -23.72 78.31
N ARG A 649 -11.76 -23.81 78.61
CA ARG A 649 -10.85 -22.66 78.54
C ARG A 649 -10.62 -22.21 77.10
N ILE A 650 -10.47 -23.14 76.16
CA ILE A 650 -10.27 -22.85 74.72
C ILE A 650 -11.49 -22.16 74.10
N LEU A 651 -12.72 -22.57 74.44
CA LEU A 651 -13.96 -21.90 73.98
C LEU A 651 -14.09 -20.43 74.44
N GLY A 652 -13.39 -20.07 75.53
CA GLY A 652 -13.28 -18.71 76.05
C GLY A 652 -14.59 -18.11 76.59
N GLY A 653 -14.50 -16.86 77.04
CA GLY A 653 -15.65 -16.06 77.48
C GLY A 653 -16.49 -16.72 78.59
N LYS A 654 -17.80 -16.85 78.36
CA LYS A 654 -18.74 -17.44 79.33
C LYS A 654 -18.47 -18.93 79.61
N TYR A 655 -17.84 -19.66 78.70
CA TYR A 655 -17.54 -21.09 78.87
C TYR A 655 -16.28 -21.30 79.72
N ALA A 656 -15.24 -20.48 79.52
CA ALA A 656 -14.07 -20.48 80.40
C ALA A 656 -14.42 -20.13 81.86
N ALA A 657 -15.36 -19.20 82.06
CA ALA A 657 -15.87 -18.82 83.38
C ALA A 657 -16.59 -19.94 84.14
N ILE A 658 -16.91 -21.08 83.50
CA ILE A 658 -17.45 -22.27 84.17
C ILE A 658 -16.39 -22.89 85.09
N VAL A 659 -15.14 -22.93 84.63
CA VAL A 659 -14.02 -23.61 85.32
C VAL A 659 -13.09 -22.62 86.01
N ASP A 660 -12.99 -21.39 85.49
CA ASP A 660 -12.20 -20.33 86.11
C ASP A 660 -13.03 -19.57 87.15
N MET A 661 -12.66 -19.78 88.42
CA MET A 661 -13.31 -19.17 89.58
C MET A 661 -13.03 -17.67 89.74
N ALA A 662 -12.05 -17.11 89.01
CA ALA A 662 -11.76 -15.68 89.01
C ALA A 662 -12.87 -14.85 88.35
N PHE A 663 -13.69 -15.47 87.47
CA PHE A 663 -14.78 -14.80 86.78
C PHE A 663 -16.13 -14.96 87.49
N VAL A 664 -17.07 -14.05 87.19
CA VAL A 664 -18.47 -14.15 87.63
C VAL A 664 -19.14 -15.35 86.97
N SER A 665 -19.97 -16.08 87.72
CA SER A 665 -20.70 -17.25 87.21
C SER A 665 -21.49 -16.90 85.93
N PRO A 666 -21.27 -17.62 84.82
CA PRO A 666 -21.86 -17.29 83.52
C PRO A 666 -23.36 -17.56 83.46
N LYS A 667 -24.05 -16.82 82.58
CA LYS A 667 -25.48 -17.00 82.26
C LYS A 667 -25.63 -17.34 80.78
N PHE A 668 -26.40 -18.38 80.46
CA PHE A 668 -26.64 -18.87 79.10
C PHE A 668 -28.09 -18.66 78.67
N THR A 669 -28.33 -18.48 77.38
CA THR A 669 -29.66 -18.48 76.79
C THR A 669 -30.23 -19.89 76.75
N PRO A 670 -31.55 -20.10 76.95
CA PRO A 670 -32.17 -21.42 77.02
C PRO A 670 -32.41 -21.98 75.60
N THR A 671 -31.33 -22.33 74.91
CA THR A 671 -31.40 -23.06 73.63
C THR A 671 -31.27 -24.56 73.87
N ALA A 672 -31.76 -25.39 72.95
CA ALA A 672 -31.70 -26.85 73.09
C ALA A 672 -30.25 -27.35 73.21
N GLU A 673 -29.33 -26.73 72.48
CA GLU A 673 -27.90 -27.06 72.47
C GLU A 673 -27.26 -26.73 73.82
N HIS A 674 -27.61 -25.58 74.44
CA HIS A 674 -27.13 -25.24 75.78
C HIS A 674 -27.72 -26.13 76.86
N HIS A 675 -28.98 -26.55 76.73
CA HIS A 675 -29.58 -27.51 77.66
C HIS A 675 -28.88 -28.87 77.61
N SER A 676 -28.64 -29.39 76.40
CA SER A 676 -27.91 -30.64 76.20
C SER A 676 -26.48 -30.55 76.75
N PHE A 677 -25.74 -29.51 76.35
CA PHE A 677 -24.35 -29.31 76.75
C PHE A 677 -24.19 -29.16 78.27
N LEU A 678 -25.02 -28.35 78.92
CA LEU A 678 -24.96 -28.16 80.38
C LEU A 678 -25.41 -29.42 81.15
N SER A 679 -26.31 -30.23 80.59
CA SER A 679 -26.67 -31.53 81.17
C SER A 679 -25.50 -32.51 81.10
N THR A 680 -24.74 -32.52 80.00
CA THR A 680 -23.50 -33.29 79.87
C THR A 680 -22.47 -32.85 80.93
N LEU A 681 -22.29 -31.54 81.15
CA LEU A 681 -21.42 -31.02 82.21
C LEU A 681 -21.88 -31.37 83.64
N GLU A 682 -23.20 -31.48 83.85
CA GLU A 682 -23.77 -31.93 85.13
C GLU A 682 -23.52 -33.42 85.36
N LYS A 683 -23.66 -34.25 84.33
CA LYS A 683 -23.31 -35.68 84.37
C LYS A 683 -21.82 -35.92 84.63
N LEU A 684 -20.96 -35.08 84.05
CA LEU A 684 -19.50 -35.11 84.26
C LEU A 684 -19.08 -34.50 85.61
N GLY A 685 -20.02 -33.99 86.43
CA GLY A 685 -19.75 -33.50 87.79
C GLY A 685 -19.09 -32.11 87.85
N ILE A 686 -19.06 -31.37 86.75
CA ILE A 686 -18.39 -30.05 86.64
C ILE A 686 -19.32 -28.92 87.11
N VAL A 687 -20.63 -29.13 86.91
CA VAL A 687 -21.69 -28.22 87.34
C VAL A 687 -22.70 -29.01 88.18
N ARG A 688 -23.23 -28.41 89.26
CA ARG A 688 -24.09 -29.11 90.24
C ARG A 688 -25.59 -28.82 90.12
N ARG A 689 -25.97 -27.79 89.36
CA ARG A 689 -27.39 -27.41 89.24
C ARG A 689 -27.61 -26.47 88.05
N LEU A 690 -28.50 -26.86 87.15
CA LEU A 690 -29.16 -25.99 86.18
C LEU A 690 -30.41 -25.37 86.81
N SER A 691 -30.50 -24.04 86.86
CA SER A 691 -31.76 -23.36 87.22
C SER A 691 -32.10 -22.30 86.19
N THR A 692 -33.25 -22.42 85.55
CA THR A 692 -33.87 -21.35 84.77
C THR A 692 -34.51 -20.36 85.75
N LYS A 693 -34.06 -19.10 85.75
CA LYS A 693 -34.64 -18.06 86.60
C LYS A 693 -35.69 -17.25 85.84
N ALA A 694 -36.45 -16.41 86.57
CA ALA A 694 -37.52 -15.58 86.01
C ALA A 694 -37.07 -14.60 84.91
N ASP A 695 -35.76 -14.35 84.77
CA ASP A 695 -35.15 -13.58 83.68
C ASP A 695 -34.96 -14.39 82.39
N GLY A 696 -35.46 -15.63 82.33
CA GLY A 696 -35.41 -16.50 81.15
C GLY A 696 -34.04 -17.11 80.86
N MET A 697 -33.03 -16.91 81.70
CA MET A 697 -31.65 -17.36 81.46
C MET A 697 -31.28 -18.59 82.30
N LEU A 698 -30.47 -19.49 81.73
CA LEU A 698 -29.89 -20.64 82.40
C LEU A 698 -28.70 -20.20 83.26
N ARG A 699 -28.72 -20.56 84.54
CA ARG A 699 -27.62 -20.34 85.48
C ARG A 699 -27.08 -21.65 86.01
N ILE A 700 -25.76 -21.70 86.13
CA ILE A 700 -25.02 -22.87 86.61
C ILE A 700 -24.48 -22.64 88.03
N ARG A 701 -24.44 -23.70 88.85
CA ARG A 701 -23.68 -23.70 90.11
C ARG A 701 -22.36 -24.45 89.90
N ARG A 702 -21.24 -23.71 89.90
CA ARG A 702 -19.88 -24.26 89.75
C ARG A 702 -19.55 -25.21 90.91
N VAL A 703 -18.97 -26.36 90.60
CA VAL A 703 -18.37 -27.26 91.60
C VAL A 703 -16.99 -26.71 91.96
N LYS A 704 -16.67 -26.67 93.25
CA LYS A 704 -15.40 -26.15 93.77
C LYS A 704 -14.31 -27.18 93.63
#